data_AF-A0A2L0F325-F1
#
_entry.id   AF-A0A2L0F325-F1
#
_cell.length_a   1.000
_cell.length_b   1.000
_cell.length_c   1.000
_cell.angle_alpha   90.00
_cell.angle_beta   90.00
_cell.angle_gamma   90.00
#
_symmetry.space_group_name_H-M   'P 1'
#
loop_
_entity.id
_entity.type
_entity.pdbx_description
1 polymer ?
#
loop_
_entity_poly.entity_id
_entity_poly.type
_entity_poly.pdbx_seq_one_letter_code
_entity_poly.pdbx_strand_id
1 'polypeptide(L)'
;MNRLSSPISSIQSHYDVVVVGSGYGGAITASRLSRAGKRVCVLERGKERQPGEFPGTTLEAGEELQIDLPACHRGSRTGLFDLRVNHDISILVGCGLGGTSLINANVSFRPDMRVFDDRRWPAGLREEQGKRLTLGFELAEKMLGANKFPEDQPLPPKAVALKRSAEAMGHRFYTLPINVTFTEGYNHAGVRQKACTLCGDCATGCNHGAKNSVLMNYLPDAKRHGAELFVETSVRWVERGADGAWIVHYQPLRTGRETFDAPTLFVTADIVILAAGALGSTEILMRSRDAGKLTVSGRLGHAFGGNGDMVGFGYNGTPEIRSVGLGQKGLEDSRPPGPERAIGPCITSVIDMRGSSDIQNDMIIEEGVIPGALAQILPATLKAASLGGVNTGPSRIAEQLARETASLIHGPYRGATTHTQTYLGMCHDDSNGLMKLDGDRVRVEWPDIGKAPAFERLHQRLVESTRPFEGIYIANPIWSDILCKSLITVHPLGGCTMADSAEEGVVDHTCKVFSSSVDTAVHEGLYVCDGSIIPTSIGVNPLLTISALAERCCMIMAEERGFSIDYAQKGPIRETAPPRTLGVRFTERMKGWFSHAPDEDYEAAARRGEAQGSSFAFVLTIASEDVDAMISGSGHEARMVGTVAAPTLSASPLVVTQGVFNLFVPEASSGSERRMKYRMVMTAEGGRAYTMFGFKILRDRPFWELWHDSTTLYITIREGAGDDGPVVGRGVLTITPDDFVRLLSTFDVTNARSVGERSAATVRFGRFFAGSLYDRYGGIAAPARSIFSFGEEERPRKRRSLRAPAPALVPVKASDGAIVLLTRYAGGAKGPVILSHGLGSSSAAFSIDTIDTNLVEYLVAAGYDVWLLDDRGSVQLPTAGAAFTADDIARKDWPAAVAAVRAATSAAAVQVVAHDLGAITLAMAMLSGLEGVRSAVCSQAATHLVTAAPGPWQSDAGSPRSSSPRYERARLDDATHAALPEVFGEPSAELLTSASMLVRKGFIVDALGEDVYLPRLERLAIPIRLLHGAENKCFLPASTEQTLEALSAKNGAGLYSREVFAGYGHDDCLLGRDAPADVYPKILEHLEATP
;
A
#
# COMPACT_ATOMS: atom_id res chain seq x y z
N MET A 1 17.21 17.37 -4.17
CA MET A 1 17.10 17.08 -2.73
C MET A 1 17.15 15.59 -2.53
N ASN A 2 18.00 15.11 -1.62
CA ASN A 2 17.97 13.71 -1.19
C ASN A 2 16.73 13.43 -0.34
N ARG A 3 16.35 12.15 -0.25
CA ARG A 3 15.29 11.71 0.67
C ARG A 3 15.65 12.10 2.11
N LEU A 4 14.68 12.63 2.85
CA LEU A 4 14.82 12.98 4.26
C LEU A 4 14.60 11.78 5.18
N SER A 5 13.74 10.85 4.74
CA SER A 5 13.42 9.65 5.51
C SER A 5 14.65 8.80 5.81
N SER A 6 14.64 8.16 6.96
CA SER A 6 15.55 7.10 7.37
C SER A 6 14.91 5.73 7.09
N PRO A 7 15.69 4.68 6.78
CA PRO A 7 15.18 3.32 6.74
C PRO A 7 14.62 2.91 8.11
N ILE A 8 13.46 2.24 8.16
CA ILE A 8 12.89 1.77 9.44
C ILE A 8 13.86 0.87 10.23
N SER A 9 14.79 0.22 9.55
CA SER A 9 15.83 -0.62 10.16
C SER A 9 16.90 0.15 10.95
N SER A 10 17.00 1.48 10.79
CA SER A 10 17.92 2.31 11.58
C SER A 10 17.30 2.80 12.89
N ILE A 11 16.03 2.50 13.16
CA ILE A 11 15.37 2.95 14.38
C ILE A 11 16.09 2.41 15.61
N GLN A 12 16.33 3.29 16.57
CA GLN A 12 16.91 2.96 17.86
C GLN A 12 15.83 2.49 18.83
N SER A 13 16.22 1.75 19.87
CA SER A 13 15.30 1.30 20.93
C SER A 13 14.79 2.45 21.81
N HIS A 14 15.54 3.55 21.88
CA HIS A 14 15.23 4.71 22.70
C HIS A 14 15.68 6.03 22.07
N TYR A 15 14.86 7.07 22.24
CA TYR A 15 15.15 8.45 21.83
C TYR A 15 14.84 9.45 22.95
N ASP A 16 15.53 10.58 22.97
CA ASP A 16 15.19 11.64 23.94
C ASP A 16 13.78 12.19 23.64
N VAL A 17 13.39 12.24 22.36
CA VAL A 17 12.07 12.71 21.92
C VAL A 17 11.54 11.84 20.77
N VAL A 18 10.29 11.39 20.88
CA VAL A 18 9.51 10.84 19.78
C VAL A 18 8.40 11.81 19.40
N VAL A 19 8.36 12.21 18.13
CA VAL A 19 7.32 13.06 17.53
C VAL A 19 6.45 12.21 16.61
N VAL A 20 5.15 12.17 16.85
CA VAL A 20 4.19 11.38 16.07
C VAL A 20 3.46 12.29 15.10
N GLY A 21 3.67 12.09 13.81
CA GLY A 21 3.17 12.96 12.74
C GLY A 21 4.17 14.04 12.33
N SER A 22 4.18 14.37 11.04
CA SER A 22 5.16 15.29 10.44
C SER A 22 4.54 16.55 9.82
N GLY A 23 3.33 16.92 10.24
CA GLY A 23 2.67 18.18 9.87
C GLY A 23 3.34 19.42 10.50
N TYR A 24 2.65 20.55 10.52
CA TYR A 24 3.18 21.81 11.08
C TYR A 24 3.71 21.63 12.51
N GLY A 25 2.87 21.15 13.43
CA GLY A 25 3.25 20.88 14.81
C GLY A 25 4.49 20.00 14.93
N GLY A 26 4.47 18.84 14.28
CA GLY A 26 5.53 17.83 14.40
C GLY A 26 6.84 18.24 13.75
N ALA A 27 6.79 18.92 12.60
CA ALA A 27 7.98 19.42 11.94
C ALA A 27 8.67 20.52 12.76
N ILE A 28 7.88 21.42 13.36
CA ILE A 28 8.38 22.50 14.22
C ILE A 28 9.04 21.91 15.47
N THR A 29 8.32 21.05 16.20
CA THR A 29 8.87 20.45 17.43
C THR A 29 10.11 19.62 17.14
N ALA A 30 10.11 18.85 16.05
CA ALA A 30 11.30 18.10 15.63
C ALA A 30 12.50 19.01 15.35
N SER A 31 12.31 20.08 14.56
CA SER A 31 13.38 21.06 14.25
C SER A 31 13.94 21.71 15.51
N ARG A 32 13.06 22.22 16.40
CA ARG A 32 13.48 22.95 17.59
C ARG A 32 14.18 22.05 18.61
N LEU A 33 13.69 20.82 18.82
CA LEU A 33 14.29 19.89 19.76
C LEU A 33 15.61 19.30 19.23
N SER A 34 15.73 19.06 17.92
CA SER A 34 17.03 18.71 17.32
C SER A 34 18.04 19.87 17.41
N ARG A 35 17.61 21.12 17.20
CA ARG A 35 18.45 22.31 17.43
C ARG A 35 18.86 22.49 18.90
N ALA A 36 18.10 21.93 19.83
CA ALA A 36 18.47 21.83 21.24
C ALA A 36 19.39 20.64 21.56
N GLY A 37 19.88 19.93 20.54
CA GLY A 37 20.81 18.81 20.68
C GLY A 37 20.17 17.49 21.11
N LYS A 38 18.84 17.36 21.01
CA LYS A 38 18.12 16.12 21.36
C LYS A 38 18.16 15.11 20.22
N ARG A 39 18.21 13.82 20.57
CA ARG A 39 17.97 12.72 19.64
C ARG A 39 16.47 12.61 19.38
N VAL A 40 16.06 13.02 18.19
CA VAL A 40 14.64 13.11 17.81
C VAL A 40 14.30 12.02 16.78
N CYS A 41 13.22 11.28 17.05
CA CYS A 41 12.58 10.35 16.13
C CYS A 41 11.24 10.92 15.67
N VAL A 42 11.00 11.02 14.37
CA VAL A 42 9.72 11.41 13.79
C VAL A 42 9.05 10.19 13.15
N LEU A 43 7.83 9.85 13.56
CA LEU A 43 7.05 8.74 13.00
C LEU A 43 5.90 9.28 12.14
N GLU A 44 5.91 9.01 10.84
CA GLU A 44 4.92 9.47 9.87
C GLU A 44 4.21 8.29 9.20
N ARG A 45 2.86 8.33 9.17
CA ARG A 45 2.04 7.27 8.57
C ARG A 45 2.15 7.23 7.04
N GLY A 46 2.23 8.38 6.38
CA GLY A 46 2.28 8.48 4.92
C GLY A 46 3.69 8.33 4.34
N LYS A 47 3.78 8.42 3.00
CA LYS A 47 5.04 8.33 2.26
C LYS A 47 5.80 9.66 2.23
N GLU A 48 7.10 9.62 1.98
CA GLU A 48 7.85 10.80 1.53
C GLU A 48 7.60 11.04 0.03
N ARG A 49 7.21 12.26 -0.37
CA ARG A 49 7.04 12.67 -1.77
C ARG A 49 7.78 13.98 -2.00
N GLN A 50 8.77 13.96 -2.88
CA GLN A 50 9.58 15.14 -3.22
C GLN A 50 8.96 15.88 -4.42
N PRO A 51 9.30 17.16 -4.64
CA PRO A 51 8.91 17.86 -5.86
C PRO A 51 9.29 17.06 -7.11
N GLY A 52 8.30 16.78 -7.97
CA GLY A 52 8.40 15.90 -9.14
C GLY A 52 7.64 14.57 -8.97
N GLU A 53 7.22 14.23 -7.75
CA GLU A 53 6.55 12.97 -7.42
C GLU A 53 5.08 13.14 -7.00
N PHE A 54 4.57 14.37 -7.03
CA PHE A 54 3.15 14.65 -6.76
C PHE A 54 2.31 14.39 -8.00
N PRO A 55 1.04 13.95 -7.85
CA PRO A 55 0.18 13.60 -8.97
C PRO A 55 -0.06 14.79 -9.91
N GLY A 56 0.25 14.61 -11.19
CA GLY A 56 0.01 15.58 -12.27
C GLY A 56 -1.25 15.26 -13.09
N THR A 57 -1.76 14.03 -12.99
CA THR A 57 -2.91 13.53 -13.73
C THR A 57 -4.03 13.01 -12.82
N THR A 58 -5.24 12.85 -13.38
CA THR A 58 -6.40 12.32 -12.65
C THR A 58 -6.19 10.87 -12.19
N LEU A 59 -5.51 10.04 -12.98
CA LEU A 59 -5.24 8.65 -12.63
C LEU A 59 -4.29 8.57 -11.43
N GLU A 60 -3.16 9.28 -11.47
CA GLU A 60 -2.21 9.34 -10.36
C GLU A 60 -2.83 9.90 -9.07
N ALA A 61 -3.69 10.93 -9.19
CA ALA A 61 -4.42 11.46 -8.05
C ALA A 61 -5.40 10.43 -7.46
N GLY A 62 -6.00 9.59 -8.31
CA GLY A 62 -6.87 8.49 -7.89
C GLY A 62 -6.13 7.36 -7.16
N GLU A 63 -4.91 7.02 -7.59
CA GLU A 63 -4.04 6.04 -6.90
C GLU A 63 -3.61 6.52 -5.50
N GLU A 64 -3.53 7.84 -5.34
CA GLU A 64 -3.14 8.51 -4.10
C GLU A 64 -4.35 8.92 -3.23
N LEU A 65 -5.58 8.62 -3.65
CA LEU A 65 -6.80 8.86 -2.89
C LEU A 65 -7.08 7.68 -1.94
N GLN A 66 -7.31 8.02 -0.67
CA GLN A 66 -7.84 7.10 0.33
C GLN A 66 -9.13 7.68 0.91
N ILE A 67 -10.14 6.83 1.07
CA ILE A 67 -11.48 7.24 1.51
C ILE A 67 -11.90 6.36 2.69
N ASP A 68 -12.20 6.98 3.81
CA ASP A 68 -12.77 6.30 4.98
C ASP A 68 -14.28 6.55 5.06
N LEU A 69 -15.04 5.57 4.57
CA LEU A 69 -16.50 5.55 4.61
C LEU A 69 -16.97 4.85 5.90
N PRO A 70 -18.17 5.16 6.42
CA PRO A 70 -18.72 4.51 7.62
C PRO A 70 -18.59 2.98 7.59
N ALA A 71 -18.93 2.33 6.47
CA ALA A 71 -18.86 0.87 6.34
C ALA A 71 -17.45 0.32 6.09
N CYS A 72 -16.56 1.05 5.40
CA CYS A 72 -15.26 0.52 4.98
C CYS A 72 -14.24 1.59 4.61
N HIS A 73 -12.97 1.20 4.55
CA HIS A 73 -11.89 2.02 3.99
C HIS A 73 -11.58 1.57 2.55
N ARG A 74 -11.33 2.51 1.65
CA ARG A 74 -10.91 2.27 0.26
C ARG A 74 -9.61 3.00 -0.05
N GLY A 75 -8.78 2.41 -0.90
CA GLY A 75 -7.47 2.95 -1.28
C GLY A 75 -6.36 2.54 -0.30
N SER A 76 -5.16 3.06 -0.54
CA SER A 76 -4.00 2.80 0.33
C SER A 76 -4.05 3.69 1.57
N ARG A 77 -3.85 3.12 2.76
CA ARG A 77 -3.70 3.91 4.02
C ARG A 77 -2.54 4.92 4.00
N THR A 78 -1.64 4.82 3.01
CA THR A 78 -0.50 5.72 2.79
C THR A 78 -0.71 6.72 1.63
N GLY A 79 -1.90 6.71 1.01
CA GLY A 79 -2.28 7.61 -0.08
C GLY A 79 -2.28 9.07 0.35
N LEU A 80 -1.83 9.99 -0.51
CA LEU A 80 -1.65 11.41 -0.19
C LEU A 80 -2.94 12.12 0.31
N PHE A 81 -4.10 11.83 -0.29
CA PHE A 81 -5.37 12.49 0.02
C PHE A 81 -6.22 11.59 0.92
N ASP A 82 -6.38 11.95 2.20
CA ASP A 82 -7.20 11.20 3.16
C ASP A 82 -8.55 11.90 3.36
N LEU A 83 -9.59 11.37 2.69
CA LEU A 83 -10.96 11.84 2.77
C LEU A 83 -11.75 11.01 3.80
N ARG A 84 -12.11 11.63 4.91
CA ARG A 84 -12.97 11.05 5.95
C ARG A 84 -14.40 11.50 5.71
N VAL A 85 -15.27 10.58 5.33
CA VAL A 85 -16.69 10.85 5.09
C VAL A 85 -17.47 10.50 6.34
N ASN A 86 -18.08 11.50 6.97
CA ASN A 86 -19.03 11.32 8.08
C ASN A 86 -20.42 11.82 7.64
N HIS A 87 -21.41 11.62 8.51
CA HIS A 87 -22.79 12.00 8.22
C HIS A 87 -22.96 13.53 8.07
N ASP A 88 -22.39 14.30 9.01
CA ASP A 88 -22.63 15.76 9.08
C ASP A 88 -21.51 16.58 8.40
N ILE A 89 -20.28 16.06 8.39
CA ILE A 89 -19.10 16.75 7.86
C ILE A 89 -18.07 15.78 7.27
N SER A 90 -17.62 16.08 6.06
CA SER A 90 -16.49 15.40 5.44
C SER A 90 -15.20 16.18 5.70
N ILE A 91 -14.09 15.46 5.91
CA ILE A 91 -12.80 16.07 6.27
C ILE A 91 -11.75 15.59 5.28
N LEU A 92 -10.99 16.52 4.70
CA LEU A 92 -9.86 16.20 3.82
C LEU A 92 -8.54 16.62 4.46
N VAL A 93 -7.62 15.67 4.65
CA VAL A 93 -6.28 15.91 5.19
C VAL A 93 -5.19 15.29 4.31
N GLY A 94 -3.96 15.80 4.42
CA GLY A 94 -2.80 15.23 3.72
C GLY A 94 -2.11 14.15 4.53
N CYS A 95 -1.70 13.06 3.88
CA CYS A 95 -0.97 11.94 4.48
C CYS A 95 0.39 11.74 3.79
N GLY A 96 1.47 12.08 4.50
CA GLY A 96 2.83 12.04 3.95
C GLY A 96 3.82 12.82 4.80
N LEU A 97 5.11 12.69 4.51
CA LEU A 97 6.17 13.42 5.20
C LEU A 97 6.02 14.93 4.93
N GLY A 98 5.44 15.64 5.90
CA GLY A 98 5.00 17.04 5.79
C GLY A 98 3.51 17.29 6.03
N GLY A 99 2.71 16.23 6.20
CA GLY A 99 1.27 16.27 6.45
C GLY A 99 0.48 17.12 5.45
N THR A 100 -0.56 17.81 5.92
CA THR A 100 -1.42 18.67 5.09
C THR A 100 -0.68 19.86 4.45
N SER A 101 0.54 20.21 4.89
CA SER A 101 1.34 21.23 4.18
C SER A 101 1.67 20.83 2.74
N LEU A 102 1.65 19.53 2.44
CA LEU A 102 1.85 19.01 1.09
C LEU A 102 0.70 19.41 0.15
N ILE A 103 -0.55 19.44 0.64
CA ILE A 103 -1.76 19.62 -0.19
C ILE A 103 -2.56 20.90 0.12
N ASN A 104 -2.12 21.75 1.05
CA ASN A 104 -2.84 23.00 1.35
C ASN A 104 -2.54 24.14 0.35
N ALA A 105 -3.21 25.28 0.54
CA ALA A 105 -3.09 26.46 -0.32
C ALA A 105 -2.01 27.49 0.09
N ASN A 106 -1.18 27.19 1.12
CA ASN A 106 -0.05 28.02 1.59
C ASN A 106 -0.37 29.33 2.33
N VAL A 107 -1.60 29.58 2.73
CA VAL A 107 -1.97 30.87 3.33
C VAL A 107 -1.46 31.01 4.77
N SER A 108 -0.54 31.96 4.99
CA SER A 108 0.01 32.28 6.32
C SER A 108 -0.68 33.52 6.88
N PHE A 109 -1.94 33.37 7.28
CA PHE A 109 -2.77 34.50 7.70
C PHE A 109 -2.95 34.52 9.22
N ARG A 110 -2.63 35.66 9.85
CA ARG A 110 -2.85 35.84 11.29
C ARG A 110 -4.35 35.97 11.58
N PRO A 111 -4.87 35.26 12.61
CA PRO A 111 -6.24 35.44 13.05
C PRO A 111 -6.46 36.82 13.66
N ASP A 112 -7.73 37.23 13.82
CA ASP A 112 -8.03 38.37 14.66
C ASP A 112 -7.67 38.02 16.12
N MET A 113 -6.88 38.88 16.77
CA MET A 113 -6.37 38.58 18.11
C MET A 113 -7.47 38.44 19.17
N ARG A 114 -8.67 39.00 18.91
CA ARG A 114 -9.85 38.81 19.78
C ARG A 114 -10.30 37.36 19.90
N VAL A 115 -9.91 36.48 18.97
CA VAL A 115 -10.13 35.03 19.08
C VAL A 115 -9.54 34.49 20.38
N PHE A 116 -8.40 35.00 20.82
CA PHE A 116 -7.72 34.54 22.02
C PHE A 116 -8.34 35.09 23.32
N ASP A 117 -9.23 36.09 23.23
CA ASP A 117 -9.96 36.62 24.39
C ASP A 117 -11.09 35.68 24.85
N ASP A 118 -11.47 34.71 24.01
CA ASP A 118 -12.47 33.69 24.35
C ASP A 118 -12.04 32.89 25.59
N ARG A 119 -13.00 32.66 26.49
CA ARG A 119 -12.77 31.95 27.75
C ARG A 119 -12.33 30.50 27.57
N ARG A 120 -12.60 29.90 26.41
CA ARG A 120 -12.18 28.53 26.06
C ARG A 120 -10.68 28.40 25.85
N TRP A 121 -9.96 29.47 25.53
CA TRP A 121 -8.50 29.46 25.61
C TRP A 121 -8.07 29.41 27.09
N PRO A 122 -6.90 28.89 27.46
CA PRO A 122 -6.48 28.88 28.87
C PRO A 122 -6.02 30.27 29.33
N ALA A 123 -6.20 30.58 30.62
CA ALA A 123 -5.76 31.82 31.25
C ALA A 123 -4.26 32.06 31.05
N GLY A 124 -3.42 31.04 31.17
CA GLY A 124 -1.98 31.15 30.95
C GLY A 124 -1.57 31.61 29.55
N LEU A 125 -2.43 31.42 28.53
CA LEU A 125 -2.21 31.98 27.19
C LEU A 125 -2.69 33.43 27.10
N ARG A 126 -3.86 33.75 27.69
CA ARG A 126 -4.44 35.10 27.69
C ARG A 126 -3.61 36.09 28.50
N GLU A 127 -3.16 35.69 29.68
CA GLU A 127 -2.41 36.54 30.63
C GLU A 127 -1.01 36.89 30.13
N GLU A 128 -0.43 36.08 29.26
CA GLU A 128 0.86 36.34 28.61
C GLU A 128 0.81 37.53 27.63
N GLN A 129 -0.39 38.09 27.39
CA GLN A 129 -0.64 39.15 26.40
C GLN A 129 -0.06 38.82 25.01
N GLY A 130 -0.01 37.53 24.68
CA GLY A 130 0.48 37.06 23.39
C GLY A 130 1.98 37.24 23.15
N LYS A 131 2.85 37.44 24.16
CA LYS A 131 4.30 37.62 23.93
C LYS A 131 4.96 36.45 23.18
N ARG A 132 5.01 35.24 23.78
CA ARG A 132 5.56 34.06 23.08
C ARG A 132 4.73 33.65 21.87
N LEU A 133 3.42 33.89 21.89
CA LEU A 133 2.55 33.61 20.73
C LEU A 133 2.92 34.48 19.52
N THR A 134 3.15 35.78 19.74
CA THR A 134 3.60 36.74 18.71
C THR A 134 4.97 36.37 18.18
N LEU A 135 5.91 36.03 19.06
CA LEU A 135 7.21 35.53 18.64
C LEU A 135 7.09 34.22 17.84
N GLY A 136 6.19 33.32 18.24
CA GLY A 136 5.88 32.10 17.50
C GLY A 136 5.37 32.39 16.08
N PHE A 137 4.51 33.39 15.92
CA PHE A 137 4.07 33.86 14.60
C PHE A 137 5.25 34.34 13.74
N GLU A 138 6.10 35.20 14.30
CA GLU A 138 7.26 35.77 13.60
C GLU A 138 8.28 34.68 13.18
N LEU A 139 8.57 33.73 14.07
CA LEU A 139 9.46 32.61 13.79
C LEU A 139 8.90 31.72 12.67
N ALA A 140 7.61 31.40 12.72
CA ALA A 140 6.93 30.61 11.71
C ALA A 140 6.91 31.31 10.35
N GLU A 141 6.53 32.59 10.29
CA GLU A 141 6.52 33.39 9.06
C GLU A 141 7.91 33.43 8.40
N LYS A 142 8.96 33.61 9.21
CA LYS A 142 10.34 33.64 8.74
C LYS A 142 10.80 32.30 8.18
N MET A 143 10.52 31.19 8.88
CA MET A 143 10.94 29.85 8.46
C MET A 143 10.15 29.35 7.24
N LEU A 144 8.85 29.65 7.19
CA LEU A 144 7.96 29.30 6.08
C LEU A 144 8.14 30.24 4.86
N GLY A 145 8.83 31.36 5.01
CA GLY A 145 9.05 32.33 3.94
C GLY A 145 7.75 32.99 3.48
N ALA A 146 6.88 33.35 4.43
CA ALA A 146 5.60 33.98 4.14
C ALA A 146 5.81 35.33 3.44
N ASN A 147 5.26 35.49 2.23
CA ASN A 147 5.37 36.71 1.43
C ASN A 147 4.08 36.97 0.63
N LYS A 148 3.88 38.19 0.16
CA LYS A 148 2.75 38.50 -0.72
C LYS A 148 3.10 38.19 -2.18
N PHE A 149 2.06 38.03 -3.00
CA PHE A 149 2.22 38.02 -4.45
C PHE A 149 2.93 39.31 -4.92
N PRO A 150 3.92 39.23 -5.82
CA PRO A 150 4.74 40.39 -6.18
C PRO A 150 3.93 41.55 -6.76
N GLU A 151 4.14 42.76 -6.25
CA GLU A 151 3.40 43.97 -6.65
C GLU A 151 3.77 44.46 -8.06
N ASP A 152 4.94 44.07 -8.56
CA ASP A 152 5.43 44.35 -9.90
C ASP A 152 4.83 43.42 -10.98
N GLN A 153 4.06 42.41 -10.57
CA GLN A 153 3.37 41.48 -11.47
C GLN A 153 1.87 41.76 -11.51
N PRO A 154 1.22 41.59 -12.68
CA PRO A 154 -0.23 41.73 -12.77
C PRO A 154 -0.92 40.67 -11.91
N LEU A 155 -1.99 41.07 -11.21
CA LEU A 155 -2.81 40.14 -10.45
C LEU A 155 -3.37 39.04 -11.37
N PRO A 156 -3.40 37.77 -10.92
CA PRO A 156 -4.04 36.70 -11.68
C PRO A 156 -5.53 36.99 -11.91
N PRO A 157 -6.13 36.52 -13.03
CA PRO A 157 -7.53 36.82 -13.35
C PRO A 157 -8.53 36.47 -12.22
N LYS A 158 -8.31 35.37 -11.48
CA LYS A 158 -9.10 35.00 -10.29
C LYS A 158 -9.07 36.04 -9.16
N ALA A 159 -7.92 36.69 -8.95
CA ALA A 159 -7.76 37.71 -7.93
C ALA A 159 -8.36 39.05 -8.39
N VAL A 160 -8.28 39.35 -9.69
CA VAL A 160 -8.98 40.50 -10.29
C VAL A 160 -10.50 40.33 -10.18
N ALA A 161 -11.01 39.11 -10.40
CA ALA A 161 -12.40 38.80 -10.16
C ALA A 161 -12.74 39.01 -8.68
N LEU A 162 -12.03 38.39 -7.73
CA LEU A 162 -12.31 38.59 -6.31
C LEU A 162 -12.29 40.07 -5.86
N LYS A 163 -11.37 40.88 -6.42
CA LYS A 163 -11.32 42.33 -6.19
C LYS A 163 -12.63 43.02 -6.60
N ARG A 164 -13.18 42.69 -7.77
CA ARG A 164 -14.47 43.23 -8.23
C ARG A 164 -15.63 42.82 -7.32
N SER A 165 -15.62 41.59 -6.80
CA SER A 165 -16.58 41.15 -5.77
C SER A 165 -16.50 42.01 -4.52
N ALA A 166 -15.29 42.26 -4.03
CA ALA A 166 -15.08 43.10 -2.84
C ALA A 166 -15.57 44.54 -3.04
N GLU A 167 -15.24 45.14 -4.19
CA GLU A 167 -15.67 46.51 -4.55
C GLU A 167 -17.20 46.61 -4.62
N ALA A 168 -17.87 45.62 -5.22
CA ALA A 168 -19.32 45.59 -5.34
C ALA A 168 -20.04 45.42 -3.98
N MET A 169 -19.44 44.68 -3.05
CA MET A 169 -19.98 44.49 -1.69
C MET A 169 -19.56 45.61 -0.71
N GLY A 170 -18.63 46.50 -1.11
CA GLY A 170 -18.10 47.54 -0.23
C GLY A 170 -17.16 47.01 0.86
N HIS A 171 -16.42 45.95 0.59
CA HIS A 171 -15.52 45.29 1.55
C HIS A 171 -14.04 45.42 1.16
N ARG A 172 -13.15 45.18 2.12
CA ARG A 172 -11.70 45.32 1.93
C ARG A 172 -11.16 44.17 1.09
N PHE A 173 -10.27 44.50 0.15
CA PHE A 173 -9.52 43.53 -0.66
C PHE A 173 -8.03 43.77 -0.53
N TYR A 174 -7.25 42.70 -0.39
CA TYR A 174 -5.79 42.74 -0.46
C TYR A 174 -5.19 41.36 -0.75
N THR A 175 -3.92 41.34 -1.17
CA THR A 175 -3.14 40.10 -1.34
C THR A 175 -2.62 39.59 0.00
N LEU A 176 -2.73 38.27 0.18
CA LEU A 176 -2.37 37.59 1.42
C LEU A 176 -0.89 37.19 1.45
N PRO A 177 -0.26 37.16 2.63
CA PRO A 177 0.98 36.43 2.84
C PRO A 177 0.76 34.92 2.63
N ILE A 178 1.55 34.34 1.72
CA ILE A 178 1.55 32.93 1.36
C ILE A 178 2.97 32.35 1.39
N ASN A 179 3.07 31.05 1.61
CA ASN A 179 4.36 30.32 1.69
C ASN A 179 4.83 29.89 0.30
N VAL A 180 5.10 30.85 -0.59
CA VAL A 180 5.50 30.60 -1.99
C VAL A 180 6.73 31.42 -2.37
N THR A 181 7.69 30.76 -3.00
CA THR A 181 8.92 31.40 -3.48
C THR A 181 8.70 31.99 -4.87
N PHE A 182 8.79 33.31 -5.02
CA PHE A 182 8.67 34.02 -6.31
C PHE A 182 10.02 34.38 -6.93
N THR A 183 11.11 34.26 -6.19
CA THR A 183 12.47 34.52 -6.66
C THR A 183 13.33 33.30 -6.34
N GLU A 184 14.03 32.76 -7.33
CA GLU A 184 14.92 31.62 -7.13
C GLU A 184 16.02 31.95 -6.11
N GLY A 185 16.28 31.03 -5.17
CA GLY A 185 17.26 31.25 -4.12
C GLY A 185 17.26 30.15 -3.06
N TYR A 186 17.88 30.44 -1.91
CA TYR A 186 17.82 29.58 -0.74
C TYR A 186 16.83 30.15 0.27
N ASN A 187 15.96 29.31 0.82
CA ASN A 187 15.05 29.72 1.88
C ASN A 187 15.74 29.78 3.26
N HIS A 188 14.95 30.10 4.29
CA HIS A 188 15.49 30.27 5.65
C HIS A 188 16.16 29.00 6.21
N ALA A 189 15.69 27.82 5.84
CA ALA A 189 16.30 26.54 6.24
C ALA A 189 17.59 26.21 5.44
N GLY A 190 17.91 26.98 4.40
CA GLY A 190 19.04 26.73 3.52
C GLY A 190 18.73 25.74 2.39
N VAL A 191 17.46 25.50 2.09
CA VAL A 191 17.01 24.67 0.96
C VAL A 191 16.91 25.53 -0.30
N ARG A 192 17.48 25.05 -1.42
CA ARG A 192 17.36 25.73 -2.72
C ARG A 192 15.97 25.56 -3.30
N GLN A 193 15.36 26.65 -3.74
CA GLN A 193 14.02 26.68 -4.33
C GLN A 193 14.01 27.46 -5.64
N LYS A 194 13.23 26.96 -6.60
CA LYS A 194 12.91 27.67 -7.84
C LYS A 194 11.78 28.67 -7.60
N ALA A 195 11.70 29.68 -8.45
CA ALA A 195 10.55 30.58 -8.49
C ALA A 195 9.26 29.84 -8.92
N CYS A 196 8.12 30.30 -8.41
CA CYS A 196 6.81 29.78 -8.76
C CYS A 196 6.54 29.92 -10.27
N THR A 197 6.01 28.86 -10.88
CA THR A 197 5.60 28.83 -12.29
C THR A 197 4.14 29.26 -12.48
N LEU A 198 3.45 29.77 -11.46
CA LEU A 198 2.06 30.24 -11.56
C LEU A 198 1.07 29.21 -12.13
N CYS A 199 1.34 27.91 -11.94
CA CYS A 199 0.57 26.82 -12.53
C CYS A 199 -0.76 26.51 -11.83
N GLY A 200 -0.94 26.95 -10.58
CA GLY A 200 -2.16 26.72 -9.82
C GLY A 200 -2.27 25.37 -9.08
N ASP A 201 -1.34 24.43 -9.27
CA ASP A 201 -1.42 23.05 -8.74
C ASP A 201 -0.96 22.90 -7.28
N CYS A 202 -1.11 23.94 -6.45
CA CYS A 202 -0.58 23.89 -5.08
C CYS A 202 -1.23 22.81 -4.21
N ALA A 203 -2.50 22.47 -4.46
CA ALA A 203 -3.29 21.59 -3.61
C ALA A 203 -3.19 20.09 -3.93
N THR A 204 -2.47 19.71 -5.00
CA THR A 204 -2.06 18.31 -5.24
C THR A 204 -0.60 18.05 -4.85
N GLY A 205 0.11 19.11 -4.45
CA GLY A 205 1.55 19.09 -4.16
C GLY A 205 2.36 19.79 -5.25
N CYS A 206 3.34 20.60 -4.83
CA CYS A 206 4.12 21.42 -5.76
C CYS A 206 5.29 20.65 -6.34
N ASN A 207 5.18 20.25 -7.60
CA ASN A 207 6.25 19.57 -8.34
C ASN A 207 7.42 20.48 -8.74
N HIS A 208 7.27 21.80 -8.64
CA HIS A 208 8.33 22.76 -9.01
C HIS A 208 9.27 23.15 -7.85
N GLY A 209 8.94 22.75 -6.61
CA GLY A 209 9.73 23.07 -5.42
C GLY A 209 9.62 24.52 -4.94
N ALA A 210 8.70 25.32 -5.50
CA ALA A 210 8.47 26.72 -5.12
C ALA A 210 7.59 26.88 -3.88
N LYS A 211 6.80 25.85 -3.54
CA LYS A 211 5.94 25.84 -2.34
C LYS A 211 6.79 25.59 -1.09
N ASN A 212 6.69 26.46 -0.09
CA ASN A 212 7.35 26.28 1.22
C ASN A 212 6.49 25.41 2.16
N SER A 213 6.25 24.16 1.74
CA SER A 213 5.71 23.13 2.65
C SER A 213 6.73 22.84 3.77
N VAL A 214 6.31 22.20 4.87
CA VAL A 214 7.26 21.89 5.96
C VAL A 214 8.33 20.85 5.55
N LEU A 215 8.07 20.11 4.47
CA LEU A 215 9.05 19.27 3.77
C LEU A 215 10.21 20.08 3.16
N MET A 216 10.00 21.37 2.86
CA MET A 216 10.99 22.25 2.25
C MET A 216 11.69 23.17 3.25
N ASN A 217 11.35 23.13 4.54
CA ASN A 217 11.97 23.98 5.58
C ASN A 217 12.24 23.24 6.90
N TYR A 218 11.25 23.08 7.78
CA TYR A 218 11.40 22.55 9.13
C TYR A 218 11.93 21.10 9.16
N LEU A 219 11.47 20.22 8.26
CA LEU A 219 11.93 18.83 8.22
C LEU A 219 13.38 18.69 7.73
N PRO A 220 13.81 19.36 6.63
CA PRO A 220 15.23 19.44 6.28
C PRO A 220 16.10 20.02 7.39
N ASP A 221 15.61 21.04 8.11
CA ASP A 221 16.32 21.63 9.23
C ASP A 221 16.44 20.67 10.43
N ALA A 222 15.38 19.94 10.76
CA ALA A 222 15.41 18.88 11.77
C ALA A 222 16.43 17.80 11.39
N LYS A 223 16.39 17.31 10.15
CA LYS A 223 17.34 16.30 9.63
C LYS A 223 18.78 16.79 9.71
N ARG A 224 19.04 18.06 9.36
CA ARG A 224 20.37 18.69 9.45
C ARG A 224 20.91 18.66 10.88
N HIS A 225 20.05 18.77 11.88
CA HIS A 225 20.41 18.73 13.30
C HIS A 225 20.26 17.33 13.92
N GLY A 226 20.17 16.27 13.11
CA GLY A 226 20.27 14.89 13.57
C GLY A 226 18.94 14.17 13.80
N ALA A 227 17.79 14.76 13.45
CA ALA A 227 16.51 14.04 13.50
C ALA A 227 16.50 12.83 12.55
N GLU A 228 15.94 11.72 13.00
CA GLU A 228 15.60 10.56 12.17
C GLU A 228 14.11 10.58 11.85
N LEU A 229 13.75 10.35 10.58
CA LEU A 229 12.37 10.47 10.11
C LEU A 229 11.93 9.14 9.49
N PHE A 230 10.98 8.46 10.09
CA PHE A 230 10.50 7.16 9.63
C PHE A 230 9.10 7.32 9.02
N VAL A 231 8.99 7.02 7.74
CA VAL A 231 7.74 7.10 6.97
C VAL A 231 7.04 5.75 6.93
N GLU A 232 5.79 5.72 6.44
CA GLU A 232 4.97 4.50 6.38
C GLU A 232 4.85 3.80 7.74
N THR A 233 4.84 4.57 8.83
CA THR A 233 4.85 4.09 10.21
C THR A 233 3.65 4.63 10.98
N SER A 234 2.68 3.77 11.25
CA SER A 234 1.44 4.14 11.94
C SER A 234 1.56 3.90 13.44
N VAL A 235 1.59 4.97 14.24
CA VAL A 235 1.44 4.88 15.70
C VAL A 235 0.01 4.45 16.05
N ARG A 236 -0.12 3.61 17.06
CA ARG A 236 -1.38 2.98 17.46
C ARG A 236 -1.85 3.47 18.82
N TRP A 237 -0.99 3.45 19.83
CA TRP A 237 -1.22 4.01 21.16
C TRP A 237 0.11 4.35 21.84
N VAL A 238 0.01 5.06 22.95
CA VAL A 238 1.15 5.39 23.82
C VAL A 238 0.83 4.97 25.25
N GLU A 239 1.86 4.61 26.01
CA GLU A 239 1.70 4.24 27.42
C GLU A 239 2.93 4.61 28.24
N ARG A 240 2.76 4.66 29.57
CA ARG A 240 3.86 4.88 30.49
C ARG A 240 4.44 3.54 30.93
N GLY A 241 5.73 3.34 30.66
CA GLY A 241 6.47 2.16 31.09
C GLY A 241 6.71 2.11 32.60
N ALA A 242 7.01 0.92 33.12
CA ALA A 242 7.24 0.70 34.55
C ALA A 242 8.50 1.40 35.09
N ASP A 243 9.47 1.67 34.22
CA ASP A 243 10.70 2.43 34.49
C ASP A 243 10.49 3.95 34.42
N GLY A 244 9.28 4.39 34.07
CA GLY A 244 8.94 5.80 33.90
C GLY A 244 9.29 6.36 32.53
N ALA A 245 9.78 5.59 31.56
CA ALA A 245 9.89 6.02 30.17
C ALA A 245 8.52 5.96 29.46
N TRP A 246 8.36 6.72 28.37
CA TRP A 246 7.21 6.56 27.49
C TRP A 246 7.46 5.44 26.50
N ILE A 247 6.42 4.66 26.18
CA ILE A 247 6.44 3.60 25.17
C ILE A 247 5.47 3.99 24.07
N VAL A 248 5.97 4.09 22.83
CA VAL A 248 5.18 4.43 21.64
C VAL A 248 5.03 3.19 20.77
N HIS A 249 3.81 2.67 20.68
CA HIS A 249 3.50 1.48 19.90
C HIS A 249 3.15 1.83 18.46
N TYR A 250 3.80 1.19 17.49
CA TYR A 250 3.66 1.50 16.08
C TYR A 250 3.67 0.27 15.17
N GLN A 251 3.11 0.44 13.98
CA GLN A 251 3.06 -0.57 12.92
C GLN A 251 3.68 -0.01 11.63
N PRO A 252 4.76 -0.62 11.11
CA PRO A 252 5.23 -0.38 9.75
C PRO A 252 4.21 -0.87 8.73
N LEU A 253 3.80 0.02 7.83
CA LEU A 253 2.84 -0.25 6.76
C LEU A 253 3.56 -0.74 5.50
N ARG A 254 2.83 -1.46 4.64
CA ARG A 254 3.33 -1.97 3.35
C ARG A 254 4.54 -2.90 3.45
N THR A 255 4.82 -3.41 4.65
CA THR A 255 5.87 -4.41 4.89
C THR A 255 5.36 -5.84 4.70
N GLY A 256 4.04 -6.02 4.56
CA GLY A 256 3.41 -7.33 4.57
C GLY A 256 3.31 -7.94 5.97
N ARG A 257 3.75 -7.23 7.03
CA ARG A 257 3.58 -7.67 8.43
C ARG A 257 2.11 -7.87 8.77
N GLU A 258 1.23 -7.09 8.16
CA GLU A 258 -0.22 -7.19 8.26
C GLU A 258 -0.78 -8.55 7.80
N THR A 259 -0.13 -9.25 6.87
CA THR A 259 -0.58 -10.58 6.41
C THR A 259 -0.25 -11.69 7.41
N PHE A 260 0.59 -11.38 8.42
CA PHE A 260 1.00 -12.30 9.48
C PHE A 260 0.33 -11.99 10.82
N ASP A 261 -0.59 -11.02 10.89
CA ASP A 261 -1.16 -10.49 12.13
C ASP A 261 -0.08 -10.14 13.15
N ALA A 262 1.02 -9.55 12.66
CA ALA A 262 2.19 -9.30 13.47
C ALA A 262 1.86 -8.29 14.60
N PRO A 263 2.36 -8.51 15.83
CA PRO A 263 2.25 -7.52 16.88
C PRO A 263 2.86 -6.17 16.48
N THR A 264 2.40 -5.11 17.14
CA THR A 264 3.01 -3.79 17.06
C THR A 264 4.46 -3.83 17.53
N LEU A 265 5.30 -3.02 16.90
CA LEU A 265 6.59 -2.68 17.47
C LEU A 265 6.41 -1.55 18.49
N PHE A 266 7.43 -1.29 19.29
CA PHE A 266 7.49 -0.13 20.16
C PHE A 266 8.87 0.52 20.12
N VAL A 267 8.90 1.80 20.46
CA VAL A 267 10.10 2.58 20.75
C VAL A 267 9.89 3.34 22.05
N THR A 268 10.95 3.47 22.86
CA THR A 268 10.87 4.20 24.12
C THR A 268 11.35 5.64 23.99
N ALA A 269 10.86 6.54 24.84
CA ALA A 269 11.29 7.92 24.86
C ALA A 269 11.17 8.62 26.22
N ASP A 270 11.96 9.67 26.43
CA ASP A 270 11.78 10.57 27.59
C ASP A 270 10.60 11.53 27.37
N ILE A 271 10.39 11.96 26.13
CA ILE A 271 9.32 12.89 25.73
C ILE A 271 8.60 12.33 24.50
N VAL A 272 7.26 12.38 24.52
CA VAL A 272 6.39 12.07 23.38
C VAL A 272 5.58 13.30 23.00
N ILE A 273 5.61 13.65 21.73
CA ILE A 273 4.83 14.74 21.16
C ILE A 273 3.87 14.16 20.12
N LEU A 274 2.58 14.22 20.40
CA LEU A 274 1.54 13.90 19.43
C LEU A 274 1.29 15.11 18.54
N ALA A 275 1.53 14.94 17.24
CA ALA A 275 1.35 15.95 16.21
C ALA A 275 0.75 15.34 14.92
N ALA A 276 -0.12 14.35 15.08
CA ALA A 276 -0.77 13.58 14.01
C ALA A 276 -1.99 14.27 13.40
N GLY A 277 -2.20 15.56 13.71
CA GLY A 277 -3.35 16.35 13.30
C GLY A 277 -4.55 16.15 14.21
N ALA A 278 -5.58 16.99 14.02
CA ALA A 278 -6.78 17.02 14.85
C ALA A 278 -7.39 15.61 15.07
N LEU A 279 -7.56 14.87 13.98
CA LEU A 279 -8.09 13.50 13.99
C LEU A 279 -7.10 12.49 14.59
N GLY A 280 -5.84 12.50 14.12
CA GLY A 280 -4.86 11.46 14.46
C GLY A 280 -4.41 11.49 15.91
N SER A 281 -4.14 12.67 16.46
CA SER A 281 -3.71 12.81 17.86
C SER A 281 -4.84 12.43 18.82
N THR A 282 -6.07 12.85 18.51
CA THR A 282 -7.28 12.45 19.25
C THR A 282 -7.49 10.94 19.20
N GLU A 283 -7.38 10.33 18.03
CA GLU A 283 -7.55 8.89 17.83
C GLU A 283 -6.51 8.06 18.60
N ILE A 284 -5.24 8.49 18.63
CA ILE A 284 -4.17 7.82 19.40
C ILE A 284 -4.46 7.87 20.90
N LEU A 285 -4.88 9.02 21.43
CA LEU A 285 -5.23 9.14 22.85
C LEU A 285 -6.47 8.31 23.20
N MET A 286 -7.47 8.25 22.31
CA MET A 286 -8.67 7.42 22.52
C MET A 286 -8.30 5.94 22.59
N ARG A 287 -7.48 5.44 21.65
CA ARG A 287 -6.97 4.07 21.69
C ARG A 287 -6.15 3.79 22.95
N SER A 288 -5.32 4.74 23.38
CA SER A 288 -4.51 4.62 24.60
C SER A 288 -5.38 4.50 25.86
N ARG A 289 -6.47 5.28 25.93
CA ARG A 289 -7.48 5.21 27.00
C ARG A 289 -8.26 3.90 26.96
N ASP A 290 -8.80 3.54 25.80
CA ASP A 290 -9.70 2.39 25.64
C ASP A 290 -8.96 1.06 25.83
N ALA A 291 -7.65 1.03 25.57
CA ALA A 291 -6.76 -0.09 25.90
C ALA A 291 -6.36 -0.14 27.40
N GLY A 292 -6.84 0.78 28.24
CA GLY A 292 -6.52 0.85 29.67
C GLY A 292 -5.08 1.27 29.96
N LYS A 293 -4.38 1.88 28.99
CA LYS A 293 -2.95 2.20 29.07
C LYS A 293 -2.66 3.61 29.57
N LEU A 294 -3.63 4.51 29.44
CA LEU A 294 -3.48 5.91 29.80
C LEU A 294 -4.78 6.48 30.35
N THR A 295 -4.71 7.17 31.48
CA THR A 295 -5.82 8.00 31.96
C THR A 295 -5.74 9.35 31.26
N VAL A 296 -6.84 9.84 30.71
CA VAL A 296 -6.93 11.12 30.00
C VAL A 296 -8.22 11.82 30.40
N SER A 297 -8.30 13.13 30.16
CA SER A 297 -9.52 13.90 30.39
C SER A 297 -10.75 13.29 29.71
N GLY A 298 -11.90 13.38 30.40
CA GLY A 298 -13.21 13.04 29.83
C GLY A 298 -13.66 13.96 28.68
N ARG A 299 -12.94 15.06 28.43
CA ARG A 299 -13.15 15.99 27.31
C ARG A 299 -12.48 15.53 26.01
N LEU A 300 -11.75 14.42 26.01
CA LEU A 300 -11.14 13.86 24.81
C LEU A 300 -12.18 13.58 23.72
N GLY A 301 -11.95 14.16 22.54
CA GLY A 301 -12.83 14.09 21.38
C GLY A 301 -13.87 15.21 21.29
N HIS A 302 -14.08 15.99 22.36
CA HIS A 302 -14.99 17.12 22.33
C HIS A 302 -14.37 18.33 21.61
N ALA A 303 -15.24 19.31 21.38
CA ALA A 303 -14.89 20.63 20.85
C ALA A 303 -14.26 20.58 19.44
N PHE A 304 -14.70 19.64 18.61
CA PHE A 304 -14.29 19.60 17.20
C PHE A 304 -14.91 20.77 16.42
N GLY A 305 -14.07 21.43 15.62
CA GLY A 305 -14.42 22.54 14.74
C GLY A 305 -14.00 22.29 13.29
N GLY A 306 -14.79 22.80 12.34
CA GLY A 306 -14.47 22.79 10.90
C GLY A 306 -13.87 24.11 10.42
N ASN A 307 -13.60 25.03 11.37
CA ASN A 307 -13.12 26.38 11.18
C ASN A 307 -14.03 27.26 10.30
N GLY A 308 -15.33 26.94 10.28
CA GLY A 308 -16.32 27.62 9.45
C GLY A 308 -16.06 27.52 7.95
N ASP A 309 -15.40 26.45 7.49
CA ASP A 309 -15.06 26.26 6.08
C ASP A 309 -16.30 26.10 5.18
N MET A 310 -16.28 26.79 4.03
CA MET A 310 -17.26 26.62 2.97
C MET A 310 -16.62 26.80 1.60
N VAL A 311 -16.92 25.86 0.69
CA VAL A 311 -16.53 25.96 -0.72
C VAL A 311 -17.76 26.29 -1.56
N GLY A 312 -17.62 27.25 -2.47
CA GLY A 312 -18.64 27.59 -3.46
C GLY A 312 -18.03 27.96 -4.79
N PHE A 313 -18.84 27.96 -5.86
CA PHE A 313 -18.38 28.27 -7.20
C PHE A 313 -19.26 29.32 -7.87
N GLY A 314 -18.66 30.34 -8.46
CA GLY A 314 -19.33 31.25 -9.39
C GLY A 314 -19.13 30.75 -10.82
N TYR A 315 -20.07 29.96 -11.34
CA TYR A 315 -19.96 29.24 -12.61
C TYR A 315 -20.35 30.08 -13.83
N ASN A 316 -19.61 29.93 -14.92
CA ASN A 316 -19.94 30.45 -16.26
C ASN A 316 -20.20 31.97 -16.34
N GLY A 317 -19.51 32.74 -15.50
CA GLY A 317 -19.60 34.21 -15.45
C GLY A 317 -18.81 34.92 -16.56
N THR A 318 -18.74 36.25 -16.48
CA THR A 318 -17.97 37.10 -17.39
C THR A 318 -17.24 38.19 -16.57
N PRO A 319 -15.93 38.45 -16.78
CA PRO A 319 -15.03 37.93 -17.83
C PRO A 319 -14.49 36.52 -17.50
N GLU A 320 -13.53 36.05 -18.29
CA GLU A 320 -12.78 34.81 -17.99
C GLU A 320 -11.98 34.94 -16.68
N ILE A 321 -11.98 33.89 -15.86
CA ILE A 321 -11.49 33.89 -14.47
C ILE A 321 -10.26 32.99 -14.26
N ARG A 322 -10.16 31.90 -15.04
CA ARG A 322 -9.02 30.95 -15.03
C ARG A 322 -8.66 30.43 -13.63
N SER A 323 -9.54 29.64 -13.03
CA SER A 323 -9.34 29.03 -11.69
C SER A 323 -9.03 27.51 -11.73
N VAL A 324 -8.50 27.00 -12.84
CA VAL A 324 -8.10 25.59 -12.98
C VAL A 324 -6.61 25.49 -13.22
N GLY A 325 -5.92 24.72 -12.38
CA GLY A 325 -4.47 24.48 -12.45
C GLY A 325 -4.07 23.71 -13.70
N LEU A 326 -2.81 23.79 -14.11
CA LEU A 326 -2.34 23.27 -15.40
C LEU A 326 -2.10 21.74 -15.40
N GLY A 327 -1.92 21.12 -14.24
CA GLY A 327 -1.63 19.70 -14.08
C GLY A 327 -0.40 19.27 -14.87
N GLN A 328 -0.48 18.12 -15.54
CA GLN A 328 0.60 17.59 -16.39
C GLN A 328 1.16 18.60 -17.40
N LYS A 329 0.33 19.47 -17.98
CA LYS A 329 0.78 20.50 -18.93
C LYS A 329 1.73 21.52 -18.29
N GLY A 330 1.58 21.77 -16.98
CA GLY A 330 2.48 22.61 -16.21
C GLY A 330 3.81 21.92 -15.90
N LEU A 331 3.84 20.58 -15.87
CA LEU A 331 5.07 19.81 -15.66
C LEU A 331 5.91 19.72 -16.94
N GLU A 332 5.27 19.60 -18.10
CA GLU A 332 5.93 19.55 -19.41
C GLU A 332 6.61 20.87 -19.80
N ASP A 333 6.02 22.02 -19.42
CA ASP A 333 6.59 23.35 -19.65
C ASP A 333 6.87 24.04 -18.31
N SER A 334 8.08 23.86 -17.79
CA SER A 334 8.49 24.40 -16.50
C SER A 334 8.76 25.91 -16.50
N ARG A 335 8.58 26.60 -17.65
CA ARG A 335 8.71 28.07 -17.71
C ARG A 335 7.45 28.71 -17.13
N PRO A 336 7.55 29.91 -16.53
CA PRO A 336 6.37 30.67 -16.18
C PRO A 336 5.48 30.84 -17.43
N PRO A 337 4.17 30.54 -17.34
CA PRO A 337 3.25 30.80 -18.42
C PRO A 337 3.27 32.30 -18.73
N GLY A 338 3.17 32.65 -20.01
CA GLY A 338 2.91 34.05 -20.39
C GLY A 338 1.61 34.55 -19.74
N PRO A 339 1.36 35.89 -19.75
CA PRO A 339 0.18 36.49 -19.12
C PRO A 339 -1.15 35.83 -19.53
N GLU A 340 -1.23 35.33 -20.76
CA GLU A 340 -2.39 34.62 -21.33
C GLU A 340 -2.68 33.23 -20.71
N ARG A 341 -1.73 32.64 -19.99
CA ARG A 341 -1.82 31.27 -19.42
C ARG A 341 -1.60 31.24 -17.90
N ALA A 342 -1.31 32.37 -17.26
CA ALA A 342 -1.03 32.44 -15.84
C ALA A 342 -2.31 32.25 -15.00
N ILE A 343 -2.28 31.25 -14.11
CA ILE A 343 -3.35 30.95 -13.14
C ILE A 343 -3.04 31.60 -11.80
N GLY A 344 -1.76 31.60 -11.42
CA GLY A 344 -1.27 32.07 -10.12
C GLY A 344 -1.17 30.94 -9.08
N PRO A 345 -0.68 31.22 -7.86
CA PRO A 345 -0.82 30.31 -6.72
C PRO A 345 -2.29 29.98 -6.45
N CYS A 346 -2.57 28.86 -5.77
CA CYS A 346 -3.93 28.44 -5.47
C CYS A 346 -4.77 29.54 -4.80
N ILE A 347 -4.22 30.17 -3.76
CA ILE A 347 -4.79 31.37 -3.12
C ILE A 347 -3.76 32.49 -3.17
N THR A 348 -4.24 33.71 -3.42
CA THR A 348 -3.46 34.92 -3.64
C THR A 348 -4.03 36.10 -2.84
N SER A 349 -5.35 36.17 -2.67
CA SER A 349 -6.04 37.34 -2.11
C SER A 349 -7.21 36.97 -1.19
N VAL A 350 -7.81 37.99 -0.60
CA VAL A 350 -8.94 37.85 0.32
C VAL A 350 -9.89 39.03 0.23
N ILE A 351 -11.17 38.77 0.45
CA ILE A 351 -12.17 39.75 0.89
C ILE A 351 -12.26 39.64 2.41
N ASP A 352 -11.83 40.69 3.09
CA ASP A 352 -11.76 40.72 4.56
C ASP A 352 -12.95 41.50 5.12
N MET A 353 -13.92 40.75 5.67
CA MET A 353 -15.14 41.28 6.31
C MET A 353 -15.04 41.22 7.85
N ARG A 354 -13.83 41.15 8.41
CA ARG A 354 -13.61 41.14 9.86
C ARG A 354 -13.59 42.55 10.45
N GLY A 355 -13.84 42.65 11.75
CA GLY A 355 -13.83 43.91 12.51
C GLY A 355 -15.22 44.37 12.97
N SER A 356 -16.22 43.49 12.95
CA SER A 356 -17.50 43.75 13.62
C SER A 356 -17.34 43.74 15.14
N SER A 357 -18.30 44.28 15.89
CA SER A 357 -18.24 44.28 17.36
C SER A 357 -18.34 42.88 17.98
N ASP A 358 -18.97 41.95 17.27
CA ASP A 358 -19.11 40.55 17.67
C ASP A 358 -18.45 39.66 16.64
N ILE A 359 -17.33 39.06 17.03
CA ILE A 359 -16.48 38.24 16.15
C ILE A 359 -17.22 37.08 15.49
N GLN A 360 -18.34 36.61 16.04
CA GLN A 360 -19.18 35.57 15.41
C GLN A 360 -19.83 36.00 14.08
N ASN A 361 -19.79 37.30 13.77
CA ASN A 361 -20.25 37.85 12.48
C ASN A 361 -19.11 38.08 11.49
N ASP A 362 -17.85 37.96 11.94
CA ASP A 362 -16.69 38.12 11.10
C ASP A 362 -16.52 36.91 10.17
N MET A 363 -16.10 37.17 8.94
CA MET A 363 -15.81 36.14 7.94
C MET A 363 -14.84 36.66 6.89
N ILE A 364 -14.25 35.74 6.13
CA ILE A 364 -13.40 36.04 4.98
C ILE A 364 -13.81 35.20 3.77
N ILE A 365 -13.50 35.69 2.58
CA ILE A 365 -13.65 34.93 1.33
C ILE A 365 -12.33 35.01 0.55
N GLU A 366 -11.75 33.85 0.26
CA GLU A 366 -10.54 33.69 -0.56
C GLU A 366 -10.91 33.12 -1.93
N GLU A 367 -10.07 33.38 -2.93
CA GLU A 367 -10.19 32.76 -4.25
C GLU A 367 -9.26 31.54 -4.39
N GLY A 368 -9.83 30.42 -4.83
CA GLY A 368 -9.11 29.16 -4.97
C GLY A 368 -8.78 28.79 -6.42
N VAL A 369 -7.93 27.76 -6.56
CA VAL A 369 -7.70 27.04 -7.82
C VAL A 369 -8.05 25.57 -7.63
N ILE A 370 -8.83 25.03 -8.57
CA ILE A 370 -9.05 23.59 -8.65
C ILE A 370 -7.82 22.95 -9.33
N PRO A 371 -7.14 21.99 -8.69
CA PRO A 371 -5.92 21.40 -9.26
C PRO A 371 -6.14 20.77 -10.63
N GLY A 372 -5.15 20.87 -11.51
CA GLY A 372 -5.19 20.34 -12.87
C GLY A 372 -5.36 18.81 -12.91
N ALA A 373 -4.92 18.11 -11.87
CA ALA A 373 -5.16 16.67 -11.73
C ALA A 373 -6.66 16.33 -11.64
N LEU A 374 -7.52 17.26 -11.22
CA LEU A 374 -8.98 17.07 -11.18
C LEU A 374 -9.69 17.70 -12.38
N ALA A 375 -8.97 18.36 -13.29
CA ALA A 375 -9.58 19.19 -14.33
C ALA A 375 -10.54 18.42 -15.25
N GLN A 376 -10.23 17.17 -15.61
CA GLN A 376 -11.00 16.42 -16.62
C GLN A 376 -12.43 16.10 -16.20
N ILE A 377 -12.71 16.00 -14.89
CA ILE A 377 -14.06 15.72 -14.38
C ILE A 377 -14.91 16.99 -14.20
N LEU A 378 -14.32 18.18 -14.29
CA LEU A 378 -14.99 19.45 -13.98
C LEU A 378 -16.11 19.85 -14.96
N PRO A 379 -15.95 19.75 -16.29
CA PRO A 379 -16.98 20.23 -17.22
C PRO A 379 -18.34 19.58 -17.00
N ALA A 380 -18.37 18.26 -16.80
CA ALA A 380 -19.60 17.52 -16.55
C ALA A 380 -20.16 17.78 -15.15
N THR A 381 -19.31 17.79 -14.12
CA THR A 381 -19.76 17.96 -12.72
C THR A 381 -20.29 19.36 -12.44
N LEU A 382 -19.60 20.42 -12.90
CA LEU A 382 -20.07 21.80 -12.72
C LEU A 382 -21.36 22.07 -13.51
N LYS A 383 -21.48 21.54 -14.73
CA LYS A 383 -22.73 21.66 -15.50
C LYS A 383 -23.90 20.94 -14.83
N ALA A 384 -23.66 19.75 -14.28
CA ALA A 384 -24.71 19.03 -13.56
C ALA A 384 -25.14 19.81 -12.30
N ALA A 385 -24.17 20.36 -11.56
CA ALA A 385 -24.43 21.14 -10.35
C ALA A 385 -25.11 22.49 -10.64
N SER A 386 -24.88 23.09 -11.81
CA SER A 386 -25.50 24.37 -12.19
C SER A 386 -27.02 24.30 -12.33
N LEU A 387 -27.60 23.11 -12.55
CA LEU A 387 -29.06 22.90 -12.62
C LEU A 387 -29.78 23.26 -11.31
N GLY A 388 -29.10 23.15 -10.17
CA GLY A 388 -29.60 23.57 -8.85
C GLY A 388 -29.01 24.89 -8.36
N GLY A 389 -28.28 25.61 -9.22
CA GLY A 389 -27.58 26.84 -8.85
C GLY A 389 -28.47 28.09 -8.85
N VAL A 390 -27.97 29.17 -8.24
CA VAL A 390 -28.63 30.47 -8.17
C VAL A 390 -28.10 31.38 -9.26
N ASN A 391 -28.94 31.79 -10.21
CA ASN A 391 -28.53 32.75 -11.24
C ASN A 391 -28.42 34.16 -10.64
N THR A 392 -27.25 34.79 -10.80
CA THR A 392 -26.94 36.07 -10.14
C THR A 392 -26.93 37.28 -11.08
N GLY A 393 -27.29 37.12 -12.36
CA GLY A 393 -27.30 38.20 -13.35
C GLY A 393 -28.39 38.05 -14.44
N PRO A 394 -28.46 39.00 -15.39
CA PRO A 394 -29.38 38.90 -16.52
C PRO A 394 -29.06 37.65 -17.36
N SER A 395 -30.10 36.97 -17.82
CA SER A 395 -29.99 35.64 -18.42
C SER A 395 -29.32 35.67 -19.82
N ARG A 396 -27.99 35.57 -19.89
CA ARG A 396 -27.22 35.37 -21.14
C ARG A 396 -27.18 33.91 -21.56
N ILE A 397 -28.36 33.31 -21.66
CA ILE A 397 -28.55 31.85 -21.80
C ILE A 397 -27.79 31.31 -23.02
N ALA A 398 -27.88 31.99 -24.17
CA ALA A 398 -27.23 31.53 -25.40
C ALA A 398 -25.69 31.50 -25.29
N GLU A 399 -25.07 32.53 -24.72
CA GLU A 399 -23.62 32.57 -24.50
C GLU A 399 -23.17 31.54 -23.47
N GLN A 400 -23.93 31.38 -22.39
CA GLN A 400 -23.66 30.40 -21.35
C GLN A 400 -23.73 28.96 -21.90
N LEU A 401 -24.77 28.61 -22.67
CA LEU A 401 -24.90 27.31 -23.33
C LEU A 401 -23.77 27.06 -24.35
N ALA A 402 -23.37 28.08 -25.11
CA ALA A 402 -22.25 27.97 -26.03
C ALA A 402 -20.94 27.65 -25.29
N ARG A 403 -20.67 28.34 -24.17
CA ARG A 403 -19.51 28.10 -23.32
C ARG A 403 -19.54 26.73 -22.63
N GLU A 404 -20.70 26.26 -22.17
CA GLU A 404 -20.87 24.91 -21.61
C GLU A 404 -20.57 23.82 -22.64
N THR A 405 -21.11 23.98 -23.85
CA THR A 405 -20.86 23.07 -24.96
C THR A 405 -19.38 23.06 -25.32
N ALA A 406 -18.74 24.22 -25.35
CA ALA A 406 -17.30 24.33 -25.58
C ALA A 406 -16.47 23.62 -24.51
N SER A 407 -16.83 23.70 -23.22
CA SER A 407 -16.12 22.96 -22.15
C SER A 407 -16.30 21.44 -22.25
N LEU A 408 -17.47 20.96 -22.66
CA LEU A 408 -17.72 19.53 -22.85
C LEU A 408 -16.97 18.96 -24.06
N ILE A 409 -16.83 19.73 -25.14
CA ILE A 409 -16.15 19.30 -26.38
C ILE A 409 -14.63 19.48 -26.28
N HIS A 410 -14.17 20.62 -25.76
CA HIS A 410 -12.75 21.00 -25.79
C HIS A 410 -12.03 20.83 -24.44
N GLY A 411 -12.74 20.35 -23.42
CA GLY A 411 -12.20 20.09 -22.09
C GLY A 411 -12.15 21.32 -21.17
N PRO A 412 -11.54 21.16 -19.98
CA PRO A 412 -11.68 22.10 -18.85
C PRO A 412 -10.96 23.44 -19.00
N TYR A 413 -10.10 23.59 -20.02
CA TYR A 413 -9.31 24.82 -20.24
C TYR A 413 -9.92 25.72 -21.32
N ARG A 414 -11.21 25.51 -21.67
CA ARG A 414 -12.00 26.38 -22.56
C ARG A 414 -13.44 26.41 -22.10
N GLY A 415 -14.15 27.50 -22.42
CA GLY A 415 -15.60 27.61 -22.19
C GLY A 415 -15.97 27.91 -20.74
N ALA A 416 -17.11 27.39 -20.28
CA ALA A 416 -17.70 27.67 -18.98
C ALA A 416 -16.74 27.40 -17.79
N THR A 417 -15.89 26.37 -17.89
CA THR A 417 -14.93 26.03 -16.83
C THR A 417 -13.88 27.13 -16.61
N THR A 418 -13.36 27.79 -17.66
CA THR A 418 -12.41 28.92 -17.47
C THR A 418 -13.08 30.21 -17.03
N HIS A 419 -14.41 30.25 -17.10
CA HIS A 419 -15.28 31.31 -16.60
C HIS A 419 -15.84 31.02 -15.20
N THR A 420 -15.22 30.07 -14.47
CA THR A 420 -15.65 29.68 -13.14
C THR A 420 -14.72 30.27 -12.08
N GLN A 421 -15.30 30.87 -11.04
CA GLN A 421 -14.61 31.33 -9.83
C GLN A 421 -14.75 30.27 -8.75
N THR A 422 -13.66 29.92 -8.07
CA THR A 422 -13.72 29.10 -6.85
C THR A 422 -13.61 30.03 -5.65
N TYR A 423 -14.53 29.90 -4.70
CA TYR A 423 -14.55 30.64 -3.44
C TYR A 423 -14.30 29.69 -2.27
N LEU A 424 -13.41 30.09 -1.36
CA LEU A 424 -13.22 29.47 -0.05
C LEU A 424 -13.61 30.50 1.01
N GLY A 425 -14.77 30.29 1.63
CA GLY A 425 -15.25 31.09 2.73
C GLY A 425 -14.82 30.48 4.07
N MET A 426 -14.51 31.34 5.04
CA MET A 426 -14.28 30.96 6.43
C MET A 426 -15.05 31.90 7.34
N CYS A 427 -15.80 31.33 8.29
CA CYS A 427 -16.50 32.05 9.35
C CYS A 427 -16.23 31.40 10.72
N HIS A 428 -16.96 31.82 11.76
CA HIS A 428 -16.88 31.18 13.08
C HIS A 428 -18.00 30.15 13.26
N ASP A 429 -17.61 28.89 13.49
CA ASP A 429 -18.50 27.82 13.94
C ASP A 429 -18.53 27.72 15.48
N ASP A 430 -19.50 26.98 16.01
CA ASP A 430 -19.67 26.78 17.46
C ASP A 430 -18.65 25.81 18.07
N SER A 431 -17.92 25.08 17.22
CA SER A 431 -16.97 24.04 17.57
C SER A 431 -17.54 22.99 18.54
N ASN A 432 -18.83 22.62 18.41
CA ASN A 432 -19.48 21.63 19.26
C ASN A 432 -19.43 20.19 18.73
N GLY A 433 -18.65 19.92 17.68
CA GLY A 433 -18.51 18.58 17.14
C GLY A 433 -17.88 17.61 18.15
N LEU A 434 -18.24 16.33 18.01
CA LEU A 434 -17.74 15.26 18.86
C LEU A 434 -17.07 14.18 18.02
N MET A 435 -15.80 13.94 18.29
CA MET A 435 -15.07 12.78 17.79
C MET A 435 -15.29 11.58 18.70
N LYS A 436 -15.57 10.41 18.12
CA LYS A 436 -15.65 9.13 18.83
C LYS A 436 -14.92 8.04 18.06
N LEU A 437 -14.46 7.02 18.78
CA LEU A 437 -13.93 5.83 18.16
C LEU A 437 -15.07 4.86 17.82
N ASP A 438 -15.20 4.51 16.55
CA ASP A 438 -16.07 3.44 16.06
C ASP A 438 -15.21 2.26 15.60
N GLY A 439 -15.11 1.24 16.46
CA GLY A 439 -14.13 0.16 16.33
C GLY A 439 -12.71 0.70 16.43
N ASP A 440 -12.00 0.75 15.30
CA ASP A 440 -10.62 1.25 15.21
C ASP A 440 -10.52 2.55 14.39
N ARG A 441 -11.62 3.27 14.17
CA ARG A 441 -11.65 4.46 13.32
C ARG A 441 -12.34 5.62 14.01
N VAL A 442 -11.72 6.79 13.99
CA VAL A 442 -12.37 8.02 14.48
C VAL A 442 -13.50 8.47 13.55
N ARG A 443 -14.65 8.79 14.14
CA ARG A 443 -15.84 9.36 13.49
C ARG A 443 -16.21 10.67 14.13
N VAL A 444 -16.80 11.55 13.33
CA VAL A 444 -17.27 12.86 13.77
C VAL A 444 -18.78 12.91 13.71
N GLU A 445 -19.39 13.30 14.83
CA GLU A 445 -20.81 13.59 14.99
C GLU A 445 -20.96 15.09 15.26
N TRP A 446 -21.76 15.78 14.46
CA TRP A 446 -22.03 17.21 14.64
C TRP A 446 -23.41 17.58 14.10
N PRO A 447 -24.48 17.23 14.83
CA PRO A 447 -25.84 17.38 14.35
C PRO A 447 -26.17 18.83 13.94
N ASP A 448 -26.84 18.99 12.80
CA ASP A 448 -27.39 20.25 12.28
C ASP A 448 -26.39 21.38 11.98
N ILE A 449 -25.07 21.12 11.99
CA ILE A 449 -24.06 22.16 11.74
C ILE A 449 -24.25 22.89 10.40
N GLY A 450 -24.65 22.17 9.35
CA GLY A 450 -24.93 22.74 8.02
C GLY A 450 -26.10 23.74 7.98
N LYS A 451 -26.88 23.87 9.07
CA LYS A 451 -27.99 24.83 9.23
C LYS A 451 -27.63 26.00 10.15
N ALA A 452 -26.40 26.07 10.67
CA ALA A 452 -26.03 27.12 11.61
C ALA A 452 -26.08 28.52 10.93
N PRO A 453 -26.56 29.57 11.62
CA PRO A 453 -26.74 30.90 11.03
C PRO A 453 -25.48 31.50 10.39
N ALA A 454 -24.29 31.15 10.89
CA ALA A 454 -23.02 31.62 10.33
C ALA A 454 -22.79 31.12 8.90
N PHE A 455 -23.14 29.86 8.61
CA PHE A 455 -23.01 29.28 7.28
C PHE A 455 -24.05 29.83 6.29
N GLU A 456 -25.27 30.12 6.76
CA GLU A 456 -26.28 30.80 5.93
C GLU A 456 -25.83 32.22 5.58
N ARG A 457 -25.29 32.99 6.52
CA ARG A 457 -24.73 34.32 6.22
C ARG A 457 -23.59 34.23 5.19
N LEU A 458 -22.68 33.27 5.36
CA LEU A 458 -21.58 33.04 4.43
C LEU A 458 -22.10 32.63 3.05
N HIS A 459 -23.11 31.76 2.97
CA HIS A 459 -23.81 31.41 1.72
C HIS A 459 -24.21 32.66 0.94
N GLN A 460 -24.94 33.56 1.61
CA GLN A 460 -25.48 34.77 0.98
C GLN A 460 -24.36 35.68 0.49
N ARG A 461 -23.24 35.79 1.24
CA ARG A 461 -22.06 36.53 0.78
C ARG A 461 -21.39 35.90 -0.44
N LEU A 462 -21.39 34.57 -0.56
CA LEU A 462 -20.87 33.90 -1.76
C LEU A 462 -21.78 34.10 -2.99
N VAL A 463 -23.10 34.10 -2.80
CA VAL A 463 -24.07 34.47 -3.85
C VAL A 463 -23.84 35.92 -4.30
N GLU A 464 -23.71 36.85 -3.36
CA GLU A 464 -23.42 38.27 -3.64
C GLU A 464 -22.09 38.45 -4.36
N SER A 465 -21.06 37.69 -3.97
CA SER A 465 -19.74 37.71 -4.61
C SER A 465 -19.77 37.29 -6.08
N THR A 466 -20.78 36.52 -6.51
CA THR A 466 -20.93 36.04 -7.89
C THR A 466 -21.66 37.05 -8.80
N ARG A 467 -22.47 37.96 -8.23
CA ARG A 467 -23.26 38.95 -8.97
C ARG A 467 -22.46 39.80 -9.97
N PRO A 468 -21.25 40.32 -9.64
CA PRO A 468 -20.49 41.18 -10.55
C PRO A 468 -20.04 40.50 -11.86
N PHE A 469 -20.13 39.17 -11.95
CA PHE A 469 -19.77 38.42 -13.15
C PHE A 469 -20.97 37.81 -13.86
N GLU A 470 -22.20 38.07 -13.38
CA GLU A 470 -23.43 37.54 -13.98
C GLU A 470 -23.41 36.00 -14.14
N GLY A 471 -22.79 35.30 -13.17
CA GLY A 471 -22.64 33.84 -13.19
C GLY A 471 -23.81 33.09 -12.56
N ILE A 472 -23.64 31.77 -12.43
CA ILE A 472 -24.51 30.88 -11.68
C ILE A 472 -23.75 30.50 -10.41
N TYR A 473 -24.23 30.91 -9.24
CA TYR A 473 -23.66 30.44 -7.99
C TYR A 473 -24.04 28.98 -7.75
N ILE A 474 -23.04 28.14 -7.51
CA ILE A 474 -23.17 26.73 -7.21
C ILE A 474 -22.63 26.51 -5.80
N ALA A 475 -23.52 26.14 -4.89
CA ALA A 475 -23.13 25.58 -3.59
C ALA A 475 -22.38 24.26 -3.81
N ASN A 476 -21.48 23.89 -2.90
CA ASN A 476 -20.82 22.58 -2.97
C ASN A 476 -21.89 21.47 -3.15
N PRO A 477 -21.76 20.54 -4.11
CA PRO A 477 -22.75 19.49 -4.36
C PRO A 477 -23.12 18.66 -3.12
N ILE A 478 -22.20 18.51 -2.15
CA ILE A 478 -22.42 17.81 -0.88
C ILE A 478 -23.34 18.63 0.06
N TRP A 479 -23.40 19.94 -0.14
CA TRP A 479 -24.22 20.89 0.59
C TRP A 479 -25.57 21.13 -0.11
N SER A 480 -26.33 20.05 -0.33
CA SER A 480 -27.68 20.06 -0.93
C SER A 480 -28.71 19.48 0.05
N ASP A 481 -29.99 19.81 -0.14
CA ASP A 481 -31.09 19.27 0.70
C ASP A 481 -31.18 17.73 0.63
N ILE A 482 -30.76 17.14 -0.49
CA ILE A 482 -30.74 15.68 -0.73
C ILE A 482 -29.61 15.00 0.07
N LEU A 483 -28.50 15.70 0.31
CA LEU A 483 -27.33 15.20 1.06
C LEU A 483 -27.23 15.84 2.46
N CYS A 484 -28.39 16.15 3.06
CA CYS A 484 -28.52 16.69 4.42
C CYS A 484 -27.71 17.96 4.70
N LYS A 485 -27.33 18.73 3.67
CA LYS A 485 -26.45 19.90 3.82
C LYS A 485 -25.12 19.55 4.51
N SER A 486 -24.54 18.38 4.23
CA SER A 486 -23.23 18.00 4.78
C SER A 486 -22.13 18.98 4.34
N LEU A 487 -21.27 19.37 5.28
CA LEU A 487 -20.15 20.29 5.03
C LEU A 487 -18.89 19.54 4.60
N ILE A 488 -17.92 20.26 4.05
CA ILE A 488 -16.54 19.78 3.90
C ILE A 488 -15.60 20.77 4.58
N THR A 489 -14.65 20.26 5.36
CA THR A 489 -13.58 21.07 5.95
C THR A 489 -12.20 20.55 5.53
N VAL A 490 -11.30 21.48 5.29
CA VAL A 490 -9.85 21.23 5.12
C VAL A 490 -9.06 21.74 6.33
N HIS A 491 -9.76 22.32 7.31
CA HIS A 491 -9.23 22.91 8.53
C HIS A 491 -9.86 22.26 9.78
N PRO A 492 -9.72 20.92 9.97
CA PRO A 492 -10.19 20.28 11.19
C PRO A 492 -9.39 20.78 12.40
N LEU A 493 -10.11 21.21 13.44
CA LEU A 493 -9.56 21.73 14.71
C LEU A 493 -10.24 21.03 15.90
N GLY A 494 -9.57 21.00 17.05
CA GLY A 494 -10.14 20.46 18.28
C GLY A 494 -10.06 18.93 18.41
N GLY A 495 -10.59 18.40 19.52
CA GLY A 495 -10.48 17.00 19.94
C GLY A 495 -9.52 16.78 21.12
N CYS A 496 -8.44 17.56 21.21
CA CYS A 496 -7.48 17.56 22.33
C CYS A 496 -7.29 18.97 22.89
N THR A 497 -8.37 19.71 23.08
CA THR A 497 -8.34 21.17 23.28
C THR A 497 -7.56 21.62 24.52
N MET A 498 -6.89 22.77 24.42
CA MET A 498 -6.31 23.46 25.58
C MET A 498 -7.39 23.88 26.57
N ALA A 499 -7.07 23.83 27.86
CA ALA A 499 -7.89 24.40 28.93
C ALA A 499 -7.07 24.67 30.20
N ASP A 500 -7.70 25.29 31.20
CA ASP A 500 -7.10 25.52 32.52
C ASP A 500 -7.15 24.26 33.41
N SER A 501 -8.03 23.30 33.12
CA SER A 501 -8.15 22.03 33.84
C SER A 501 -8.64 20.86 32.97
N ALA A 502 -8.51 19.64 33.50
CA ALA A 502 -9.00 18.42 32.84
C ALA A 502 -10.52 18.36 32.68
N GLU A 503 -11.29 19.16 33.42
CA GLU A 503 -12.76 19.21 33.31
C GLU A 503 -13.20 19.95 32.04
N GLU A 504 -12.33 20.80 31.52
CA GLU A 504 -12.64 21.75 30.44
C GLU A 504 -11.95 21.37 29.12
N GLY A 505 -10.78 20.72 29.18
CA GLY A 505 -10.01 20.30 28.00
C GLY A 505 -9.09 19.11 28.25
N VAL A 506 -8.23 18.81 27.28
CA VAL A 506 -7.37 17.61 27.25
C VAL A 506 -5.90 17.95 27.52
N VAL A 507 -5.47 19.16 27.17
CA VAL A 507 -4.12 19.63 27.44
C VAL A 507 -4.14 20.94 28.22
N ASP A 508 -3.09 21.19 29.00
CA ASP A 508 -2.89 22.46 29.67
C ASP A 508 -2.42 23.56 28.68
N HIS A 509 -2.19 24.77 29.19
CA HIS A 509 -1.70 25.88 28.36
C HIS A 509 -0.28 25.67 27.80
N THR A 510 0.47 24.68 28.28
CA THR A 510 1.83 24.34 27.83
C THR A 510 1.83 23.19 26.83
N CYS A 511 0.63 22.70 26.46
CA CYS A 511 0.38 21.55 25.60
C CYS A 511 0.59 20.17 26.26
N LYS A 512 0.76 20.09 27.59
CA LYS A 512 0.88 18.80 28.30
C LYS A 512 -0.48 18.15 28.47
N VAL A 513 -0.55 16.84 28.25
CA VAL A 513 -1.81 16.08 28.39
C VAL A 513 -2.19 15.95 29.87
N PHE A 514 -3.43 16.28 30.22
CA PHE A 514 -3.94 16.06 31.57
C PHE A 514 -3.98 14.57 31.92
N SER A 515 -3.55 14.22 33.13
CA SER A 515 -3.49 12.84 33.64
C SER A 515 -4.68 12.44 34.52
N SER A 516 -5.63 13.36 34.71
CA SER A 516 -6.87 13.14 35.46
C SER A 516 -8.09 13.53 34.64
N SER A 517 -9.28 13.41 35.25
CA SER A 517 -10.53 13.92 34.68
C SER A 517 -11.08 15.16 35.42
N VAL A 518 -10.44 15.61 36.51
CA VAL A 518 -11.02 16.61 37.42
C VAL A 518 -10.05 17.67 37.95
N ASP A 519 -8.73 17.50 37.78
CA ASP A 519 -7.72 18.41 38.32
C ASP A 519 -6.81 18.97 37.21
N THR A 520 -5.70 19.58 37.61
CA THR A 520 -4.69 20.16 36.72
C THR A 520 -3.44 19.29 36.59
N ALA A 521 -3.47 18.04 37.07
CA ALA A 521 -2.34 17.12 36.97
C ALA A 521 -2.13 16.72 35.51
N VAL A 522 -0.86 16.60 35.13
CA VAL A 522 -0.46 16.30 33.74
C VAL A 522 0.42 15.05 33.68
N HIS A 523 0.46 14.44 32.50
CA HIS A 523 1.40 13.40 32.13
C HIS A 523 2.75 14.02 31.78
N GLU A 524 3.68 13.99 32.73
CA GLU A 524 5.02 14.55 32.49
C GLU A 524 5.70 13.88 31.30
N GLY A 525 6.09 14.68 30.32
CA GLY A 525 6.73 14.22 29.07
C GLY A 525 5.76 13.87 27.93
N LEU A 526 4.43 14.01 28.09
CA LEU A 526 3.47 13.79 27.01
C LEU A 526 2.79 15.10 26.59
N TYR A 527 2.97 15.47 25.32
CA TYR A 527 2.47 16.72 24.74
C TYR A 527 1.62 16.49 23.49
N VAL A 528 0.72 17.43 23.18
CA VAL A 528 0.01 17.49 21.88
C VAL A 528 0.27 18.85 21.23
N CYS A 529 0.81 18.89 20.02
CA CYS A 529 1.30 20.14 19.41
C CYS A 529 0.72 20.43 18.02
N ASP A 530 -0.51 20.01 17.73
CA ASP A 530 -1.17 20.20 16.43
C ASP A 530 -2.55 20.87 16.54
N GLY A 531 -3.31 20.91 15.44
CA GLY A 531 -4.64 21.54 15.39
C GLY A 531 -5.67 20.97 16.38
N SER A 532 -5.45 19.79 16.96
CA SER A 532 -6.34 19.22 17.99
C SER A 532 -6.43 20.07 19.26
N ILE A 533 -5.40 20.87 19.55
CA ILE A 533 -5.35 21.68 20.78
C ILE A 533 -6.13 22.98 20.70
N ILE A 534 -6.58 23.37 19.51
CA ILE A 534 -7.28 24.63 19.29
C ILE A 534 -8.74 24.47 19.74
N PRO A 535 -9.22 25.26 20.73
CA PRO A 535 -10.51 25.03 21.38
C PRO A 535 -11.73 25.62 20.64
N THR A 536 -11.51 26.42 19.59
CA THR A 536 -12.57 27.08 18.83
C THR A 536 -12.10 27.45 17.42
N SER A 537 -13.04 27.67 16.51
CA SER A 537 -12.81 28.31 15.21
C SER A 537 -12.02 29.63 15.34
N ILE A 538 -11.07 29.84 14.42
CA ILE A 538 -10.21 31.03 14.41
C ILE A 538 -10.51 31.98 13.23
N GLY A 539 -11.43 31.60 12.33
CA GLY A 539 -11.97 32.45 11.26
C GLY A 539 -10.98 32.74 10.10
N VAL A 540 -9.82 32.11 10.08
CA VAL A 540 -8.79 32.19 9.02
C VAL A 540 -8.07 30.84 8.89
N ASN A 541 -7.22 30.66 7.86
CA ASN A 541 -6.48 29.41 7.66
C ASN A 541 -5.57 29.11 8.88
N PRO A 542 -5.66 27.91 9.48
CA PRO A 542 -5.09 27.64 10.80
C PRO A 542 -3.61 27.32 10.82
N LEU A 543 -2.96 27.14 9.66
CA LEU A 543 -1.58 26.66 9.62
C LEU A 543 -0.64 27.55 10.43
N LEU A 544 -0.84 28.86 10.36
CA LEU A 544 0.05 29.82 11.00
C LEU A 544 -0.18 29.84 12.52
N THR A 545 -1.43 29.77 12.98
CA THR A 545 -1.77 29.65 14.41
C THR A 545 -1.25 28.35 15.00
N ILE A 546 -1.41 27.21 14.31
CA ILE A 546 -0.84 25.92 14.73
C ILE A 546 0.68 26.04 14.85
N SER A 547 1.33 26.70 13.89
CA SER A 547 2.78 26.90 13.91
C SER A 547 3.24 27.75 15.10
N ALA A 548 2.53 28.84 15.37
CA ALA A 548 2.84 29.73 16.49
C ALA A 548 2.66 29.05 17.86
N LEU A 549 1.62 28.23 18.02
CA LEU A 549 1.40 27.44 19.23
C LEU A 549 2.49 26.36 19.42
N ALA A 550 2.94 25.72 18.34
CA ALA A 550 4.02 24.75 18.40
C ALA A 550 5.38 25.39 18.76
N GLU A 551 5.70 26.56 18.18
CA GLU A 551 6.88 27.35 18.59
C GLU A 551 6.79 27.77 20.06
N ARG A 552 5.61 28.22 20.50
CA ARG A 552 5.35 28.59 21.90
C ARG A 552 5.57 27.41 22.86
N CYS A 553 5.07 26.22 22.52
CA CYS A 553 5.30 25.02 23.30
C CYS A 553 6.81 24.71 23.40
N CYS A 554 7.55 24.78 22.29
CA CYS A 554 9.00 24.54 22.31
C CYS A 554 9.76 25.54 23.19
N MET A 555 9.38 26.82 23.18
CA MET A 555 9.99 27.85 24.04
C MET A 555 9.74 27.55 25.52
N ILE A 556 8.48 27.28 25.90
CA ILE A 556 8.13 26.95 27.29
C ILE A 556 8.84 25.67 27.74
N MET A 557 8.83 24.62 26.91
CA MET A 557 9.51 23.37 27.20
C MET A 557 11.02 23.56 27.39
N ALA A 558 11.64 24.40 26.58
CA ALA A 558 13.07 24.70 26.70
C ALA A 558 13.37 25.45 28.01
N GLU A 559 12.54 26.41 28.41
CA GLU A 559 12.66 27.10 29.69
C GLU A 559 12.50 26.14 30.88
N GLU A 560 11.43 25.32 30.89
CA GLU A 560 11.13 24.37 31.98
C GLU A 560 12.22 23.30 32.15
N ARG A 561 12.80 22.84 31.04
CA ARG A 561 13.78 21.73 31.04
C ARG A 561 15.23 22.19 30.93
N GLY A 562 15.48 23.50 30.89
CA GLY A 562 16.83 24.07 30.76
C GLY A 562 17.52 23.76 29.43
N PHE A 563 16.75 23.67 28.34
CA PHE A 563 17.29 23.49 26.99
C PHE A 563 17.64 24.85 26.36
N SER A 564 18.60 24.86 25.43
CA SER A 564 18.91 26.03 24.61
C SER A 564 18.66 25.71 23.15
N ILE A 565 17.69 26.38 22.52
CA ILE A 565 17.38 26.22 21.09
C ILE A 565 18.20 27.25 20.29
N ASP A 566 19.09 26.79 19.41
CA ASP A 566 19.78 27.67 18.47
C ASP A 566 18.81 28.12 17.37
N TYR A 567 18.41 29.39 17.34
CA TYR A 567 17.54 29.98 16.29
C TYR A 567 18.33 30.63 15.13
N ALA A 568 19.66 30.55 15.14
CA ALA A 568 20.47 31.16 14.08
C ALA A 568 20.18 30.52 12.72
N GLN A 569 20.15 31.37 11.69
CA GLN A 569 20.09 30.89 10.31
C GLN A 569 21.43 30.26 9.96
N LYS A 570 21.39 29.06 9.38
CA LYS A 570 22.58 28.39 8.86
C LYS A 570 22.61 28.57 7.34
N GLY A 571 23.82 28.57 6.75
CA GLY A 571 23.99 28.65 5.30
C GLY A 571 23.39 27.45 4.54
N PRO A 572 23.53 27.39 3.21
CA PRO A 572 22.97 26.34 2.36
C PRO A 572 23.16 24.93 2.94
N ILE A 573 22.11 24.11 2.87
CA ILE A 573 22.24 22.67 3.14
C ILE A 573 23.00 22.08 1.95
N ARG A 574 24.25 21.65 2.18
CA ARG A 574 25.00 20.90 1.17
C ARG A 574 24.32 19.55 1.00
N GLU A 575 23.90 19.22 -0.22
CA GLU A 575 23.42 17.88 -0.55
C GLU A 575 24.60 16.90 -0.47
N THR A 576 24.85 16.30 0.70
CA THR A 576 26.02 15.44 0.95
C THR A 576 25.68 13.96 1.06
N ALA A 577 24.40 13.59 1.13
CA ALA A 577 24.03 12.17 1.15
C ALA A 577 24.11 11.59 -0.28
N PRO A 578 24.66 10.38 -0.47
CA PRO A 578 24.54 9.70 -1.75
C PRO A 578 23.06 9.46 -2.08
N PRO A 579 22.67 9.49 -3.37
CA PRO A 579 21.32 9.12 -3.77
C PRO A 579 21.01 7.70 -3.28
N ARG A 580 19.82 7.48 -2.70
CA ARG A 580 19.39 6.14 -2.30
C ARG A 580 19.39 5.23 -3.53
N THR A 581 20.02 4.07 -3.39
CA THR A 581 20.02 2.98 -4.37
C THR A 581 18.74 2.16 -4.26
N LEU A 582 18.50 1.30 -5.26
CA LEU A 582 17.37 0.38 -5.23
C LEU A 582 17.61 -0.64 -4.11
N GLY A 583 16.64 -0.77 -3.21
CA GLY A 583 16.69 -1.74 -2.13
C GLY A 583 15.70 -2.88 -2.35
N VAL A 584 15.83 -3.93 -1.54
CA VAL A 584 14.91 -5.07 -1.52
C VAL A 584 14.47 -5.34 -0.10
N ARG A 585 13.21 -5.74 0.07
CA ARG A 585 12.62 -6.03 1.37
C ARG A 585 11.65 -7.21 1.27
N PHE A 586 11.60 -8.02 2.32
CA PHE A 586 10.60 -9.07 2.51
C PHE A 586 10.37 -9.31 4.01
N THR A 587 9.25 -9.94 4.36
CA THR A 587 8.88 -10.27 5.74
C THR A 587 8.75 -11.79 5.89
N GLU A 588 9.44 -12.33 6.88
CA GLU A 588 9.48 -13.76 7.22
C GLU A 588 8.85 -13.99 8.60
N ARG A 589 8.11 -15.09 8.74
CA ARG A 589 7.64 -15.62 10.02
C ARG A 589 8.23 -17.01 10.25
N MET A 590 8.85 -17.22 11.41
CA MET A 590 9.30 -18.55 11.84
C MET A 590 8.75 -18.87 13.23
N LYS A 591 8.48 -20.15 13.48
CA LYS A 591 7.93 -20.67 14.74
C LYS A 591 8.60 -21.97 15.13
N GLY A 592 8.68 -22.22 16.42
CA GLY A 592 9.18 -23.49 16.94
C GLY A 592 9.31 -23.44 18.45
N TRP A 593 10.33 -24.11 18.94
CA TRP A 593 10.47 -24.41 20.35
C TRP A 593 11.85 -24.03 20.87
N PHE A 594 11.88 -23.52 22.10
CA PHE A 594 13.06 -23.04 22.78
C PHE A 594 13.07 -23.60 24.21
N SER A 595 14.24 -23.95 24.75
CA SER A 595 14.38 -24.30 26.16
C SER A 595 15.55 -23.58 26.82
N HIS A 596 15.43 -23.37 28.13
CA HIS A 596 16.48 -22.77 28.98
C HIS A 596 17.61 -23.78 29.31
N ALA A 597 18.04 -24.56 28.32
CA ALA A 597 19.09 -25.56 28.44
C ALA A 597 20.30 -25.15 27.57
N PRO A 598 21.24 -24.34 28.10
CA PRO A 598 22.31 -23.73 27.31
C PRO A 598 23.32 -24.73 26.74
N ASP A 599 23.47 -25.89 27.39
CA ASP A 599 24.46 -26.92 27.04
C ASP A 599 23.91 -28.03 26.13
N GLU A 600 22.61 -28.05 25.87
CA GLU A 600 21.99 -29.07 25.02
C GLU A 600 22.23 -28.80 23.53
N ASP A 601 22.21 -29.87 22.73
CA ASP A 601 22.11 -29.77 21.28
C ASP A 601 20.77 -29.12 20.88
N TYR A 602 20.74 -28.41 19.74
CA TYR A 602 19.57 -27.62 19.32
C TYR A 602 18.29 -28.45 19.21
N GLU A 603 18.37 -29.66 18.65
CA GLU A 603 17.20 -30.53 18.46
C GLU A 603 16.69 -31.10 19.79
N ALA A 604 17.60 -31.40 20.72
CA ALA A 604 17.25 -31.81 22.07
C ALA A 604 16.58 -30.66 22.84
N ALA A 605 17.16 -29.45 22.73
CA ALA A 605 16.62 -28.25 23.34
C ALA A 605 15.22 -27.90 22.79
N ALA A 606 14.97 -28.10 21.49
CA ALA A 606 13.66 -27.91 20.88
C ALA A 606 12.62 -28.92 21.39
N ARG A 607 12.93 -30.22 21.43
CA ARG A 607 12.03 -31.25 22.00
C ARG A 607 11.69 -31.00 23.47
N ARG A 608 12.68 -30.55 24.25
CA ARG A 608 12.46 -30.15 25.65
C ARG A 608 11.55 -28.92 25.73
N GLY A 609 11.79 -27.91 24.88
CA GLY A 609 10.96 -26.71 24.80
C GLY A 609 9.51 -27.03 24.47
N GLU A 610 9.28 -27.95 23.53
CA GLU A 610 7.95 -28.46 23.18
C GLU A 610 7.26 -29.13 24.37
N ALA A 611 7.96 -30.06 25.06
CA ALA A 611 7.44 -30.72 26.25
C ALA A 611 7.11 -29.74 27.40
N GLN A 612 7.76 -28.58 27.43
CA GLN A 612 7.54 -27.52 28.42
C GLN A 612 6.54 -26.45 27.97
N GLY A 613 6.03 -26.51 26.73
CA GLY A 613 5.19 -25.45 26.16
C GLY A 613 5.92 -24.12 25.95
N SER A 614 7.24 -24.13 25.86
CA SER A 614 8.10 -22.96 25.69
C SER A 614 8.23 -22.60 24.20
N SER A 615 7.15 -22.03 23.66
CA SER A 615 7.07 -21.61 22.26
C SER A 615 7.95 -20.40 21.96
N PHE A 616 8.52 -20.36 20.75
CA PHE A 616 9.27 -19.22 20.26
C PHE A 616 8.85 -18.92 18.82
N ALA A 617 8.52 -17.66 18.53
CA ALA A 617 8.14 -17.25 17.19
C ALA A 617 8.61 -15.82 16.89
N PHE A 618 8.90 -15.51 15.64
CA PHE A 618 9.17 -14.14 15.21
C PHE A 618 8.43 -13.78 13.93
N VAL A 619 8.25 -12.48 13.73
CA VAL A 619 7.92 -11.88 12.43
C VAL A 619 8.94 -10.78 12.16
N LEU A 620 9.82 -10.99 11.19
CA LEU A 620 10.93 -10.10 10.87
C LEU A 620 10.80 -9.57 9.45
N THR A 621 10.93 -8.26 9.31
CA THR A 621 11.08 -7.60 8.02
C THR A 621 12.56 -7.40 7.76
N ILE A 622 13.08 -8.07 6.73
CA ILE A 622 14.47 -8.01 6.29
C ILE A 622 14.54 -7.05 5.10
N ALA A 623 15.46 -6.09 5.14
CA ALA A 623 15.63 -5.08 4.12
C ALA A 623 17.11 -4.79 3.84
N SER A 624 17.48 -4.71 2.57
CA SER A 624 18.70 -4.04 2.12
C SER A 624 18.32 -2.75 1.42
N GLU A 625 19.01 -1.66 1.77
CA GLU A 625 18.85 -0.36 1.10
C GLU A 625 19.57 -0.30 -0.25
N ASP A 626 20.48 -1.25 -0.50
CA ASP A 626 21.24 -1.36 -1.74
C ASP A 626 21.32 -2.83 -2.16
N VAL A 627 20.50 -3.19 -3.14
CA VAL A 627 20.45 -4.55 -3.68
C VAL A 627 21.76 -4.94 -4.36
N ASP A 628 22.44 -4.00 -5.01
CA ASP A 628 23.67 -4.30 -5.75
C ASP A 628 24.86 -4.47 -4.80
N ALA A 629 24.94 -3.65 -3.73
CA ALA A 629 25.92 -3.83 -2.66
C ALA A 629 25.67 -5.12 -1.87
N MET A 630 24.41 -5.48 -1.64
CA MET A 630 24.04 -6.77 -1.01
C MET A 630 24.45 -7.96 -1.89
N ILE A 631 24.22 -7.90 -3.20
CA ILE A 631 24.60 -8.99 -4.13
C ILE A 631 26.13 -9.09 -4.28
N SER A 632 26.84 -7.97 -4.38
CA SER A 632 28.29 -7.94 -4.64
C SER A 632 29.16 -8.07 -3.39
N GLY A 633 28.63 -7.69 -2.22
CA GLY A 633 29.34 -7.74 -0.95
C GLY A 633 29.57 -9.16 -0.47
N SER A 634 30.77 -9.46 0.03
CA SER A 634 31.16 -10.81 0.48
C SER A 634 30.34 -11.37 1.64
N GLY A 635 29.68 -10.50 2.41
CA GLY A 635 28.80 -10.87 3.52
C GLY A 635 27.31 -10.86 3.19
N HIS A 636 26.92 -10.43 1.99
CA HIS A 636 25.52 -10.29 1.54
C HIS A 636 24.57 -9.75 2.62
N GLU A 637 24.97 -8.66 3.27
CA GLU A 637 24.33 -8.13 4.47
C GLU A 637 23.01 -7.42 4.15
N ALA A 638 22.00 -7.65 4.98
CA ALA A 638 20.77 -6.90 5.09
C ALA A 638 20.48 -6.59 6.57
N ARG A 639 19.58 -5.63 6.81
CA ARG A 639 19.12 -5.27 8.15
C ARG A 639 17.75 -5.88 8.43
N MET A 640 17.43 -6.10 9.71
CA MET A 640 16.12 -6.62 10.10
C MET A 640 15.53 -5.87 11.29
N VAL A 641 14.21 -5.76 11.27
CA VAL A 641 13.36 -5.27 12.37
C VAL A 641 12.14 -6.15 12.51
N GLY A 642 11.58 -6.22 13.71
CA GLY A 642 10.34 -6.94 13.89
C GLY A 642 10.03 -7.28 15.33
N THR A 643 9.32 -8.39 15.52
CA THR A 643 8.78 -8.78 16.82
C THR A 643 9.05 -10.25 17.08
N VAL A 644 9.29 -10.58 18.35
CA VAL A 644 9.51 -11.95 18.83
C VAL A 644 8.52 -12.24 19.95
N ALA A 645 7.72 -13.29 19.79
CA ALA A 645 6.86 -13.84 20.82
C ALA A 645 7.57 -15.04 21.47
N ALA A 646 8.00 -14.86 22.72
CA ALA A 646 8.67 -15.89 23.52
C ALA A 646 8.20 -15.77 24.98
N PRO A 647 7.05 -16.35 25.36
CA PRO A 647 6.41 -16.16 26.67
C PRO A 647 7.29 -16.49 27.89
N THR A 648 8.25 -17.40 27.71
CA THR A 648 9.22 -17.78 28.75
C THR A 648 10.34 -16.75 28.95
N LEU A 649 10.57 -15.85 27.99
CA LEU A 649 11.53 -14.74 28.08
C LEU A 649 10.87 -13.41 28.48
N SER A 650 9.65 -13.16 27.98
CA SER A 650 8.87 -11.94 28.20
C SER A 650 7.38 -12.22 28.00
N ALA A 651 6.54 -11.67 28.86
CA ALA A 651 5.08 -11.81 28.76
C ALA A 651 4.50 -11.08 27.53
N SER A 652 5.03 -9.90 27.21
CA SER A 652 4.73 -9.16 25.98
C SER A 652 5.73 -9.51 24.87
N PRO A 653 5.34 -9.40 23.58
CA PRO A 653 6.28 -9.52 22.47
C PRO A 653 7.50 -8.60 22.60
N LEU A 654 8.69 -9.13 22.34
CA LEU A 654 9.94 -8.38 22.29
C LEU A 654 10.07 -7.68 20.94
N VAL A 655 10.73 -6.52 20.91
CA VAL A 655 11.05 -5.79 19.68
C VAL A 655 12.47 -6.04 19.24
N VAL A 656 12.63 -6.28 17.94
CA VAL A 656 13.93 -6.44 17.30
C VAL A 656 14.38 -5.12 16.71
N THR A 657 15.49 -4.61 17.25
CA THR A 657 16.21 -3.45 16.73
C THR A 657 17.63 -3.85 16.35
N GLN A 658 18.24 -3.14 15.40
CA GLN A 658 19.64 -3.35 14.99
C GLN A 658 19.97 -4.78 14.51
N GLY A 659 19.01 -5.50 13.94
CA GLY A 659 19.27 -6.85 13.47
C GLY A 659 20.08 -6.87 12.17
N VAL A 660 20.96 -7.86 12.02
CA VAL A 660 21.83 -8.10 10.87
C VAL A 660 21.58 -9.50 10.33
N PHE A 661 21.24 -9.56 9.04
CA PHE A 661 21.00 -10.78 8.29
C PHE A 661 22.06 -10.92 7.21
N ASN A 662 22.68 -12.09 7.09
CA ASN A 662 23.67 -12.36 6.05
C ASN A 662 23.26 -13.58 5.24
N LEU A 663 23.28 -13.46 3.92
CA LEU A 663 23.00 -14.58 3.01
C LEU A 663 24.27 -15.33 2.64
N PHE A 664 24.18 -16.66 2.57
CA PHE A 664 25.17 -17.53 1.91
C PHE A 664 26.64 -17.30 2.34
N VAL A 665 26.88 -17.00 3.62
CA VAL A 665 28.23 -16.75 4.14
C VAL A 665 29.01 -18.07 4.21
N PRO A 666 30.22 -18.16 3.63
CA PRO A 666 31.06 -19.36 3.74
C PRO A 666 31.57 -19.54 5.17
N GLU A 667 31.57 -20.78 5.66
CA GLU A 667 32.14 -21.10 6.97
C GLU A 667 33.65 -21.37 6.87
N ALA A 668 34.46 -20.67 7.66
CA ALA A 668 35.93 -20.71 7.55
C ALA A 668 36.55 -22.11 7.78
N SER A 669 35.84 -23.01 8.45
CA SER A 669 36.30 -24.36 8.80
C SER A 669 35.92 -25.46 7.81
N SER A 670 35.02 -25.20 6.86
CA SER A 670 34.58 -26.20 5.86
C SER A 670 34.30 -25.51 4.53
N GLY A 671 35.10 -25.78 3.50
CA GLY A 671 35.00 -25.13 2.20
C GLY A 671 33.72 -25.40 1.40
N SER A 672 32.78 -26.18 1.95
CA SER A 672 31.51 -26.55 1.31
C SER A 672 30.30 -25.92 2.03
N GLU A 673 30.23 -25.91 3.37
CA GLU A 673 29.05 -25.38 4.08
C GLU A 673 28.92 -23.84 3.97
N ARG A 674 27.73 -23.37 3.59
CA ARG A 674 27.33 -21.95 3.68
C ARG A 674 26.21 -21.78 4.69
N ARG A 675 26.16 -20.62 5.33
CA ARG A 675 25.15 -20.29 6.34
C ARG A 675 24.40 -19.02 6.00
N MET A 676 23.09 -19.03 6.20
CA MET A 676 22.32 -17.79 6.37
C MET A 676 22.37 -17.43 7.85
N LYS A 677 22.97 -16.28 8.20
CA LYS A 677 23.22 -15.90 9.61
C LYS A 677 22.25 -14.81 10.04
N TYR A 678 21.72 -14.95 11.25
CA TYR A 678 20.84 -14.01 11.92
C TYR A 678 21.54 -13.55 13.20
N ARG A 679 21.68 -12.25 13.40
CA ARG A 679 22.06 -11.66 14.69
C ARG A 679 21.09 -10.54 15.00
N MET A 680 20.38 -10.62 16.12
CA MET A 680 19.43 -9.58 16.50
C MET A 680 19.34 -9.35 18.00
N VAL A 681 19.16 -8.08 18.38
CA VAL A 681 18.87 -7.68 19.77
C VAL A 681 17.36 -7.60 19.94
N MET A 682 16.84 -8.33 20.92
CA MET A 682 15.44 -8.41 21.29
C MET A 682 15.23 -7.68 22.61
N THR A 683 14.42 -6.62 22.62
CA THR A 683 14.20 -5.77 23.79
C THR A 683 12.76 -5.91 24.27
N ALA A 684 12.57 -6.16 25.56
CA ALA A 684 11.27 -6.18 26.21
C ALA A 684 10.82 -4.76 26.57
N GLU A 685 9.51 -4.57 26.75
CA GLU A 685 8.94 -3.28 27.16
C GLU A 685 9.57 -2.74 28.47
N GLY A 686 9.94 -3.65 29.39
CA GLY A 686 10.63 -3.30 30.64
C GLY A 686 12.15 -3.11 30.52
N GLY A 687 12.68 -2.92 29.30
CA GLY A 687 14.09 -2.65 29.03
C GLY A 687 15.04 -3.85 29.07
N ARG A 688 14.58 -5.03 29.53
CA ARG A 688 15.39 -6.26 29.49
C ARG A 688 15.69 -6.64 28.05
N ALA A 689 16.97 -6.88 27.74
CA ALA A 689 17.42 -7.21 26.40
C ALA A 689 18.03 -8.62 26.33
N TYR A 690 17.91 -9.24 25.16
CA TYR A 690 18.52 -10.52 24.81
C TYR A 690 19.12 -10.43 23.42
N THR A 691 20.21 -11.14 23.16
CA THR A 691 20.79 -11.28 21.82
C THR A 691 20.47 -12.67 21.28
N MET A 692 19.81 -12.73 20.13
CA MET A 692 19.64 -13.98 19.39
C MET A 692 20.70 -14.11 18.30
N PHE A 693 21.36 -15.26 18.28
CA PHE A 693 22.13 -15.75 17.14
C PHE A 693 21.36 -16.88 16.50
N GLY A 694 21.20 -16.83 15.18
CA GLY A 694 20.56 -17.88 14.42
C GLY A 694 21.34 -18.22 13.17
N PHE A 695 21.25 -19.47 12.72
CA PHE A 695 21.78 -19.85 11.42
C PHE A 695 20.94 -20.94 10.75
N LYS A 696 20.79 -20.80 9.43
CA LYS A 696 20.33 -21.89 8.54
C LYS A 696 21.56 -22.52 7.90
N ILE A 697 21.59 -23.84 7.82
CA ILE A 697 22.71 -24.59 7.24
C ILE A 697 22.35 -24.97 5.80
N LEU A 698 23.20 -24.63 4.84
CA LEU A 698 23.03 -25.01 3.44
C LEU A 698 24.17 -25.98 3.05
N ARG A 699 23.82 -27.24 2.76
CA ARG A 699 24.76 -28.32 2.44
C ARG A 699 24.72 -28.70 0.95
N ASP A 700 25.79 -29.30 0.43
CA ASP A 700 25.76 -29.95 -0.89
C ASP A 700 24.95 -31.23 -0.77
N ARG A 701 23.64 -31.16 -1.01
CA ARG A 701 22.74 -32.31 -0.91
C ARG A 701 21.70 -32.26 -2.03
N PRO A 702 21.01 -33.38 -2.32
CA PRO A 702 19.99 -33.40 -3.37
C PRO A 702 18.87 -32.40 -3.11
N PHE A 703 18.24 -31.89 -4.18
CA PHE A 703 17.32 -30.76 -4.12
C PHE A 703 16.08 -30.94 -3.23
N TRP A 704 15.67 -32.17 -2.86
CA TRP A 704 14.53 -32.38 -1.94
C TRP A 704 14.85 -32.11 -0.47
N GLU A 705 16.13 -32.08 -0.07
CA GLU A 705 16.56 -31.61 1.26
C GLU A 705 16.63 -30.07 1.33
N LEU A 706 16.51 -29.36 0.19
CA LEU A 706 16.49 -27.89 0.09
C LEU A 706 15.41 -27.28 0.97
N TRP A 707 14.22 -27.91 1.04
CA TRP A 707 13.14 -27.39 1.87
C TRP A 707 13.57 -27.37 3.34
N HIS A 708 14.07 -28.47 3.88
CA HIS A 708 14.53 -28.51 5.26
C HIS A 708 15.68 -27.51 5.52
N ASP A 709 16.70 -27.47 4.65
CA ASP A 709 17.85 -26.58 4.82
C ASP A 709 17.49 -25.09 4.72
N SER A 710 16.52 -24.72 3.88
CA SER A 710 16.05 -23.33 3.71
C SER A 710 14.99 -22.92 4.73
N THR A 711 14.33 -23.88 5.38
CA THR A 711 13.21 -23.62 6.30
C THR A 711 13.53 -23.84 7.77
N THR A 712 14.61 -24.54 8.12
CA THR A 712 15.03 -24.79 9.51
C THR A 712 16.07 -23.78 9.99
N LEU A 713 15.81 -23.14 11.12
CA LEU A 713 16.67 -22.15 11.75
C LEU A 713 17.04 -22.60 13.17
N TYR A 714 18.34 -22.78 13.41
CA TYR A 714 18.89 -23.07 14.73
C TYR A 714 19.15 -21.77 15.47
N ILE A 715 18.64 -21.63 16.70
CA ILE A 715 18.73 -20.39 17.49
C ILE A 715 19.45 -20.61 18.82
N THR A 716 20.28 -19.63 19.20
CA THR A 716 20.89 -19.48 20.52
C THR A 716 20.50 -18.12 21.08
N ILE A 717 19.98 -18.10 22.31
CA ILE A 717 19.61 -16.87 23.01
C ILE A 717 20.64 -16.58 24.10
N ARG A 718 21.13 -15.35 24.15
CA ARG A 718 22.03 -14.83 25.18
C ARG A 718 21.37 -13.68 25.94
N GLU A 719 21.75 -13.52 27.21
CA GLU A 719 21.28 -12.42 28.03
C GLU A 719 22.03 -11.12 27.72
N GLY A 720 21.33 -9.98 27.71
CA GLY A 720 21.89 -8.67 27.40
C GLY A 720 21.85 -8.33 25.90
N ALA A 721 22.19 -7.08 25.57
CA ALA A 721 22.24 -6.57 24.20
C ALA A 721 23.59 -6.81 23.49
N GLY A 722 24.59 -7.31 24.22
CA GLY A 722 25.92 -7.62 23.70
C GLY A 722 26.05 -9.06 23.23
N ASP A 723 27.19 -9.36 22.61
CA ASP A 723 27.47 -10.69 22.04
C ASP A 723 28.08 -11.67 23.07
N ASP A 724 28.65 -11.13 24.15
CA ASP A 724 29.39 -11.87 25.17
C ASP A 724 28.53 -12.32 26.37
N GLY A 725 27.23 -12.04 26.33
CA GLY A 725 26.30 -12.43 27.39
C GLY A 725 26.19 -13.94 27.59
N PRO A 726 25.84 -14.42 28.80
CA PRO A 726 25.68 -15.85 29.05
C PRO A 726 24.55 -16.44 28.18
N VAL A 727 24.73 -17.68 27.73
CA VAL A 727 23.69 -18.39 26.96
C VAL A 727 22.52 -18.73 27.90
N VAL A 728 21.33 -18.27 27.52
CA VAL A 728 20.08 -18.54 28.23
C VAL A 728 19.49 -19.87 27.77
N GLY A 729 19.62 -20.19 26.48
CA GLY A 729 19.06 -21.41 25.92
C GLY A 729 19.22 -21.52 24.42
N ARG A 730 18.70 -22.63 23.87
CA ARG A 730 18.76 -22.96 22.44
C ARG A 730 17.41 -23.48 21.95
N GLY A 731 17.23 -23.48 20.64
CA GLY A 731 16.00 -23.96 20.02
C GLY A 731 16.10 -24.13 18.51
N VAL A 732 15.00 -24.60 17.93
CA VAL A 732 14.83 -24.79 16.49
C VAL A 732 13.52 -24.14 16.07
N LEU A 733 13.58 -23.31 15.03
CA LEU A 733 12.42 -22.69 14.40
C LEU A 733 12.29 -23.19 12.97
N THR A 734 11.07 -23.28 12.48
CA THR A 734 10.75 -23.62 11.09
C THR A 734 9.82 -22.59 10.48
N ILE A 735 9.90 -22.42 9.15
CA ILE A 735 8.86 -21.72 8.38
C ILE A 735 7.88 -22.76 7.83
N THR A 736 6.59 -22.51 8.02
CA THR A 736 5.53 -23.37 7.46
C THR A 736 5.36 -23.08 5.97
N PRO A 737 4.85 -24.03 5.16
CA PRO A 737 4.54 -23.77 3.75
C PRO A 737 3.64 -22.54 3.54
N ASP A 738 2.62 -22.35 4.41
CA ASP A 738 1.73 -21.20 4.37
C ASP A 738 2.48 -19.88 4.64
N ASP A 739 3.32 -19.85 5.68
CA ASP A 739 4.12 -18.68 6.02
C ASP A 739 5.16 -18.36 4.92
N PHE A 740 5.66 -19.37 4.19
CA PHE A 740 6.53 -19.18 3.03
C PHE A 740 5.81 -18.57 1.82
N VAL A 741 4.59 -19.03 1.50
CA VAL A 741 3.77 -18.40 0.44
C VAL A 741 3.45 -16.95 0.80
N ARG A 742 3.11 -16.68 2.07
CA ARG A 742 2.92 -15.31 2.56
C ARG A 742 4.20 -14.48 2.44
N LEU A 743 5.36 -15.03 2.79
CA LEU A 743 6.66 -14.36 2.62
C LEU A 743 6.86 -13.90 1.19
N LEU A 744 6.63 -14.77 0.19
CA LEU A 744 6.78 -14.40 -1.22
C LEU A 744 5.85 -13.23 -1.61
N SER A 745 4.66 -13.15 -1.03
CA SER A 745 3.73 -12.04 -1.26
C SER A 745 4.19 -10.71 -0.65
N THR A 746 5.14 -10.73 0.29
CA THR A 746 5.67 -9.53 0.97
C THR A 746 6.91 -8.93 0.30
N PHE A 747 7.43 -9.58 -0.74
CA PHE A 747 8.61 -9.09 -1.46
C PHE A 747 8.32 -7.74 -2.13
N ASP A 748 9.18 -6.77 -1.88
CA ASP A 748 9.06 -5.41 -2.42
C ASP A 748 10.44 -4.83 -2.76
N VAL A 749 10.48 -3.97 -3.78
CA VAL A 749 11.66 -3.19 -4.14
C VAL A 749 11.46 -1.76 -3.64
N THR A 750 12.36 -1.34 -2.75
CA THR A 750 12.32 0.00 -2.14
C THR A 750 13.06 1.00 -3.03
N ASN A 751 12.67 2.29 -2.90
CA ASN A 751 13.26 3.42 -3.63
C ASN A 751 13.12 3.39 -5.19
N ALA A 752 12.37 2.45 -5.77
CA ALA A 752 12.13 2.39 -7.21
C ALA A 752 11.27 3.56 -7.72
N ARG A 753 11.73 4.23 -8.78
CA ARG A 753 11.07 5.41 -9.38
C ARG A 753 10.14 5.05 -10.53
N SER A 754 10.25 3.83 -11.05
CA SER A 754 9.42 3.33 -12.13
C SER A 754 9.16 1.83 -11.98
N VAL A 755 8.14 1.34 -12.68
CA VAL A 755 7.86 -0.10 -12.79
C VAL A 755 9.06 -0.83 -13.42
N GLY A 756 9.75 -0.23 -14.39
CA GLY A 756 10.94 -0.82 -15.02
C GLY A 756 12.10 -1.04 -14.06
N GLU A 757 12.44 -0.03 -13.23
CA GLU A 757 13.48 -0.16 -12.20
C GLU A 757 13.14 -1.25 -11.17
N ARG A 758 11.87 -1.28 -10.74
CA ARG A 758 11.33 -2.29 -9.81
C ARG A 758 11.50 -3.69 -10.38
N SER A 759 11.02 -3.94 -11.61
CA SER A 759 11.14 -5.25 -12.24
C SER A 759 12.60 -5.66 -12.44
N ALA A 760 13.48 -4.74 -12.84
CA ALA A 760 14.90 -5.04 -13.03
C ALA A 760 15.59 -5.43 -11.71
N ALA A 761 15.32 -4.73 -10.61
CA ALA A 761 15.86 -5.08 -9.29
C ALA A 761 15.32 -6.42 -8.77
N THR A 762 14.01 -6.67 -8.95
CA THR A 762 13.40 -7.97 -8.62
C THR A 762 14.07 -9.12 -9.36
N VAL A 763 14.26 -8.99 -10.68
CA VAL A 763 14.92 -10.01 -11.50
C VAL A 763 16.39 -10.20 -11.09
N ARG A 764 17.13 -9.12 -10.79
CA ARG A 764 18.53 -9.22 -10.33
C ARG A 764 18.64 -9.97 -9.01
N PHE A 765 17.84 -9.59 -8.01
CA PHE A 765 17.82 -10.26 -6.71
C PHE A 765 17.36 -11.72 -6.84
N GLY A 766 16.31 -11.97 -7.62
CA GLY A 766 15.82 -13.31 -7.91
C GLY A 766 16.90 -14.20 -8.55
N ARG A 767 17.64 -13.69 -9.54
CA ARG A 767 18.77 -14.40 -10.17
C ARG A 767 19.91 -14.68 -9.18
N PHE A 768 20.24 -13.73 -8.30
CA PHE A 768 21.26 -13.96 -7.27
C PHE A 768 20.84 -15.04 -6.27
N PHE A 769 19.60 -14.97 -5.78
CA PHE A 769 19.07 -15.92 -4.81
C PHE A 769 18.91 -17.31 -5.42
N ALA A 770 18.29 -17.41 -6.60
CA ALA A 770 18.14 -18.67 -7.35
C ALA A 770 19.49 -19.21 -7.82
N GLY A 771 20.40 -18.34 -8.30
CA GLY A 771 21.75 -18.72 -8.72
C GLY A 771 22.59 -19.25 -7.56
N SER A 772 22.53 -18.63 -6.38
CA SER A 772 23.26 -19.11 -5.19
C SER A 772 22.76 -20.45 -4.66
N LEU A 773 21.48 -20.77 -4.88
CA LEU A 773 20.90 -22.08 -4.59
C LEU A 773 21.25 -23.08 -5.71
N TYR A 774 21.19 -22.66 -6.98
CA TYR A 774 21.54 -23.48 -8.15
C TYR A 774 23.02 -23.89 -8.16
N ASP A 775 23.95 -22.99 -7.83
CA ASP A 775 25.39 -23.29 -7.78
C ASP A 775 25.75 -24.36 -6.72
N ARG A 776 24.84 -24.63 -5.77
CA ARG A 776 25.07 -25.52 -4.62
C ARG A 776 24.27 -26.80 -4.67
N TYR A 777 22.97 -26.69 -4.91
CA TYR A 777 22.06 -27.83 -5.03
C TYR A 777 22.02 -28.36 -6.48
N GLY A 778 22.45 -27.55 -7.45
CA GLY A 778 22.69 -27.93 -8.85
C GLY A 778 24.14 -28.34 -9.14
N GLY A 779 24.98 -28.56 -8.12
CA GLY A 779 26.37 -29.02 -8.24
C GLY A 779 26.57 -30.46 -8.74
N ILE A 780 25.51 -31.15 -9.17
CA ILE A 780 25.59 -32.40 -9.95
C ILE A 780 25.23 -32.15 -11.43
N ALA A 781 25.18 -30.88 -11.87
CA ALA A 781 24.87 -30.53 -13.24
C ALA A 781 26.12 -30.59 -14.15
N ALA A 782 26.35 -31.77 -14.71
CA ALA A 782 26.65 -31.85 -16.13
C ALA A 782 25.45 -32.56 -16.81
N PRO A 783 24.96 -32.13 -18.01
CA PRO A 783 25.43 -30.98 -18.78
C PRO A 783 24.36 -30.21 -19.60
N ALA A 784 24.73 -29.00 -19.98
CA ALA A 784 24.30 -28.35 -21.22
C ALA A 784 24.80 -29.09 -22.50
N ARG A 785 24.67 -30.42 -22.56
CA ARG A 785 24.95 -31.27 -23.72
C ARG A 785 23.94 -32.41 -23.80
N SER A 786 22.86 -32.25 -24.56
CA SER A 786 22.23 -33.36 -25.30
C SER A 786 21.10 -32.87 -26.22
N ILE A 787 21.46 -32.29 -27.36
CA ILE A 787 20.64 -32.44 -28.59
C ILE A 787 21.39 -33.35 -29.58
N PHE A 788 22.67 -33.64 -29.33
CA PHE A 788 23.47 -34.58 -30.12
C PHE A 788 24.50 -35.27 -29.22
N SER A 789 24.14 -36.38 -28.57
CA SER A 789 25.04 -37.47 -28.13
C SER A 789 24.25 -38.48 -27.29
N PHE A 790 23.91 -39.64 -27.87
CA PHE A 790 23.63 -40.83 -27.08
C PHE A 790 24.96 -41.36 -26.53
N GLY A 791 25.08 -41.43 -25.21
CA GLY A 791 26.21 -42.03 -24.50
C GLY A 791 25.70 -42.84 -23.31
N GLU A 792 26.00 -44.12 -23.33
CA GLU A 792 25.67 -45.12 -22.31
C GLU A 792 26.38 -44.75 -20.99
N GLU A 793 25.64 -44.37 -19.94
CA GLU A 793 25.92 -44.62 -18.50
C GLU A 793 25.14 -43.70 -17.53
N GLU A 794 23.81 -43.62 -17.66
CA GLU A 794 22.91 -43.46 -16.51
C GLU A 794 21.77 -44.42 -16.77
N ARG A 795 21.63 -45.48 -15.96
CA ARG A 795 20.60 -46.50 -16.24
C ARG A 795 19.23 -45.82 -16.17
N PRO A 796 18.52 -45.63 -17.30
CA PRO A 796 17.14 -45.16 -17.25
C PRO A 796 16.35 -46.22 -16.50
N ARG A 797 15.36 -45.82 -15.70
CA ARG A 797 14.36 -46.79 -15.23
C ARG A 797 13.89 -47.57 -16.45
N LYS A 798 13.91 -48.90 -16.41
CA LYS A 798 13.49 -49.73 -17.54
C LYS A 798 11.99 -49.47 -17.76
N ARG A 799 11.67 -48.60 -18.71
CA ARG A 799 10.30 -48.21 -19.02
C ARG A 799 9.56 -49.40 -19.63
N ARG A 800 8.31 -49.63 -19.23
CA ARG A 800 7.48 -50.62 -19.95
C ARG A 800 7.10 -50.04 -21.30
N SER A 801 6.99 -50.90 -22.31
CA SER A 801 6.37 -50.49 -23.57
C SER A 801 4.91 -50.11 -23.31
N LEU A 802 4.48 -48.96 -23.81
CA LEU A 802 3.09 -48.55 -23.74
C LEU A 802 2.27 -49.38 -24.73
N ARG A 803 1.03 -49.70 -24.38
CA ARG A 803 0.00 -50.31 -25.23
C ARG A 803 -0.61 -49.25 -26.15
N ALA A 804 0.25 -48.53 -26.85
CA ALA A 804 -0.09 -47.51 -27.83
C ALA A 804 0.93 -47.57 -28.99
N PRO A 805 0.55 -47.10 -30.19
CA PRO A 805 1.48 -46.96 -31.31
C PRO A 805 2.69 -46.10 -30.96
N ALA A 806 3.78 -46.27 -31.70
CA ALA A 806 4.97 -45.45 -31.50
C ALA A 806 4.63 -43.95 -31.64
N PRO A 807 5.05 -43.09 -30.70
CA PRO A 807 4.72 -41.67 -30.75
C PRO A 807 5.46 -40.97 -31.90
N ALA A 808 4.77 -40.04 -32.55
CA ALA A 808 5.35 -39.10 -33.49
C ALA A 808 5.45 -37.70 -32.86
N LEU A 809 6.65 -37.14 -32.81
CA LEU A 809 6.91 -35.79 -32.32
C LEU A 809 6.67 -34.77 -33.43
N VAL A 810 5.82 -33.79 -33.16
CA VAL A 810 5.43 -32.72 -34.09
C VAL A 810 5.72 -31.38 -33.41
N PRO A 811 6.92 -30.80 -33.61
CA PRO A 811 7.22 -29.46 -33.12
C PRO A 811 6.40 -28.43 -33.90
N VAL A 812 5.76 -27.51 -33.18
CA VAL A 812 4.92 -26.45 -33.74
C VAL A 812 5.44 -25.11 -33.28
N LYS A 813 5.49 -24.14 -34.20
CA LYS A 813 5.94 -22.78 -33.92
C LYS A 813 4.73 -21.89 -33.62
N ALA A 814 4.71 -21.31 -32.41
CA ALA A 814 3.72 -20.31 -32.01
C ALA A 814 3.94 -18.98 -32.76
N SER A 815 2.97 -18.07 -32.67
CA SER A 815 2.97 -16.80 -33.40
C SER A 815 4.14 -15.86 -33.04
N ASP A 816 4.69 -15.97 -31.84
CA ASP A 816 5.88 -15.23 -31.38
C ASP A 816 7.19 -16.01 -31.59
N GLY A 817 7.12 -17.18 -32.23
CA GLY A 817 8.25 -18.00 -32.57
C GLY A 817 8.70 -18.99 -31.49
N ALA A 818 8.03 -19.04 -30.32
CA ALA A 818 8.23 -20.11 -29.35
C ALA A 818 7.90 -21.47 -29.98
N ILE A 819 8.65 -22.51 -29.61
CA ILE A 819 8.39 -23.88 -30.07
C ILE A 819 7.61 -24.59 -28.97
N VAL A 820 6.43 -25.09 -29.32
CA VAL A 820 5.65 -26.04 -28.52
C VAL A 820 5.77 -27.42 -29.15
N LEU A 821 5.59 -28.47 -28.38
CA LEU A 821 5.74 -29.84 -28.85
C LEU A 821 4.42 -30.59 -28.75
N LEU A 822 4.01 -31.20 -29.86
CA LEU A 822 2.90 -32.14 -29.88
C LEU A 822 3.45 -33.57 -30.01
N THR A 823 3.07 -34.46 -29.10
CA THR A 823 3.36 -35.89 -29.22
C THR A 823 2.12 -36.64 -29.64
N ARG A 824 2.10 -37.16 -30.87
CA ARG A 824 0.97 -37.90 -31.42
C ARG A 824 1.11 -39.39 -31.20
N TYR A 825 0.12 -39.99 -30.57
CA TYR A 825 -0.11 -41.43 -30.56
C TYR A 825 -1.24 -41.72 -31.55
N ALA A 826 -0.86 -42.13 -32.77
CA ALA A 826 -1.77 -42.32 -33.90
C ALA A 826 -2.76 -43.46 -33.63
N GLY A 827 -3.89 -43.14 -33.00
CA GLY A 827 -4.92 -44.10 -32.61
C GLY A 827 -6.03 -44.25 -33.65
N GLY A 828 -7.25 -44.57 -33.19
CA GLY A 828 -8.37 -44.97 -34.04
C GLY A 828 -9.12 -43.82 -34.75
N ALA A 829 -10.25 -44.16 -35.39
CA ALA A 829 -10.99 -43.26 -36.27
C ALA A 829 -11.95 -42.28 -35.56
N LYS A 830 -12.00 -42.23 -34.22
CA LYS A 830 -12.92 -41.35 -33.47
C LYS A 830 -12.49 -39.87 -33.45
N GLY A 831 -11.35 -39.54 -34.05
CA GLY A 831 -10.86 -38.17 -34.20
C GLY A 831 -9.87 -37.74 -33.12
N PRO A 832 -9.31 -36.51 -33.23
CA PRO A 832 -8.23 -36.04 -32.38
C PRO A 832 -8.70 -35.55 -31.00
N VAL A 833 -7.98 -35.97 -29.96
CA VAL A 833 -8.08 -35.48 -28.57
C VAL A 833 -6.74 -34.90 -28.13
N ILE A 834 -6.73 -33.65 -27.68
CA ILE A 834 -5.53 -32.99 -27.13
C ILE A 834 -5.52 -33.15 -25.61
N LEU A 835 -4.40 -33.60 -25.04
CA LEU A 835 -4.16 -33.68 -23.59
C LEU A 835 -3.15 -32.59 -23.17
N SER A 836 -3.50 -31.74 -22.19
CA SER A 836 -2.66 -30.61 -21.75
C SER A 836 -2.44 -30.63 -20.24
N HIS A 837 -1.18 -30.45 -19.83
CA HIS A 837 -0.70 -30.63 -18.46
C HIS A 837 -0.89 -29.39 -17.56
N GLY A 838 -0.64 -29.55 -16.26
CA GLY A 838 -0.70 -28.49 -15.25
C GLY A 838 0.60 -27.70 -15.07
N LEU A 839 0.60 -26.76 -14.12
CA LEU A 839 1.75 -25.91 -13.82
C LEU A 839 2.96 -26.72 -13.29
N GLY A 840 4.14 -26.48 -13.86
CA GLY A 840 5.38 -27.15 -13.44
C GLY A 840 5.38 -28.66 -13.72
N SER A 841 4.64 -29.09 -14.73
CA SER A 841 4.54 -30.48 -15.20
C SER A 841 4.85 -30.57 -16.69
N SER A 842 4.73 -31.77 -17.26
CA SER A 842 4.81 -32.02 -18.70
C SER A 842 3.75 -33.01 -19.13
N SER A 843 3.57 -33.14 -20.44
CA SER A 843 2.59 -34.06 -20.99
C SER A 843 2.88 -35.54 -20.70
N ALA A 844 4.10 -35.88 -20.23
CA ALA A 844 4.44 -37.22 -19.77
C ALA A 844 3.56 -37.73 -18.61
N ALA A 845 2.90 -36.83 -17.88
CA ALA A 845 1.90 -37.23 -16.88
C ALA A 845 0.81 -38.14 -17.48
N PHE A 846 0.41 -37.92 -18.73
CA PHE A 846 -0.64 -38.69 -19.39
C PHE A 846 -0.16 -40.04 -19.94
N SER A 847 1.15 -40.18 -20.15
CA SER A 847 1.78 -41.37 -20.74
C SER A 847 2.72 -42.09 -19.76
N ILE A 848 2.56 -41.84 -18.46
CA ILE A 848 3.42 -42.44 -17.44
C ILE A 848 3.30 -43.96 -17.49
N ASP A 849 4.42 -44.66 -17.50
CA ASP A 849 4.47 -46.12 -17.68
C ASP A 849 4.55 -46.88 -16.35
N THR A 850 4.28 -46.19 -15.24
CA THR A 850 4.33 -46.73 -13.88
C THR A 850 3.00 -47.30 -13.40
N ILE A 851 1.88 -46.72 -13.83
CA ILE A 851 0.54 -47.28 -13.63
C ILE A 851 0.21 -48.30 -14.72
N ASP A 852 -0.66 -49.28 -14.44
CA ASP A 852 -0.95 -50.36 -15.39
C ASP A 852 -1.52 -49.83 -16.72
N THR A 853 -2.52 -48.94 -16.68
CA THR A 853 -3.08 -48.28 -17.87
C THR A 853 -3.04 -46.76 -17.69
N ASN A 854 -2.30 -46.03 -18.50
CA ASN A 854 -2.34 -44.57 -18.48
C ASN A 854 -3.40 -43.99 -19.42
N LEU A 855 -3.66 -42.68 -19.35
CA LEU A 855 -4.73 -42.04 -20.11
C LEU A 855 -4.51 -42.15 -21.62
N VAL A 856 -3.26 -42.09 -22.09
CA VAL A 856 -2.93 -42.30 -23.50
C VAL A 856 -3.33 -43.70 -23.96
N GLU A 857 -2.91 -44.74 -23.25
CA GLU A 857 -3.27 -46.13 -23.58
C GLU A 857 -4.79 -46.35 -23.54
N TYR A 858 -5.46 -45.75 -22.56
CA TYR A 858 -6.90 -45.86 -22.38
C TYR A 858 -7.67 -45.28 -23.57
N LEU A 859 -7.33 -44.05 -23.99
CA LEU A 859 -8.01 -43.37 -25.09
C LEU A 859 -7.64 -43.95 -26.46
N VAL A 860 -6.39 -44.38 -26.66
CA VAL A 860 -5.98 -45.10 -27.88
C VAL A 860 -6.73 -46.41 -28.01
N ALA A 861 -6.87 -47.19 -26.92
CA ALA A 861 -7.65 -48.42 -26.91
C ALA A 861 -9.14 -48.16 -27.19
N ALA A 862 -9.67 -47.02 -26.75
CA ALA A 862 -11.02 -46.57 -27.07
C ALA A 862 -11.20 -46.06 -28.51
N GLY A 863 -10.12 -45.96 -29.29
CA GLY A 863 -10.15 -45.62 -30.72
C GLY A 863 -9.99 -44.13 -31.03
N TYR A 864 -9.43 -43.32 -30.13
CA TYR A 864 -9.12 -41.91 -30.37
C TYR A 864 -7.69 -41.70 -30.89
N ASP A 865 -7.47 -40.65 -31.68
CA ASP A 865 -6.15 -40.17 -32.07
C ASP A 865 -5.65 -39.19 -30.99
N VAL A 866 -4.66 -39.58 -30.19
CA VAL A 866 -4.30 -38.85 -28.95
C VAL A 866 -3.08 -37.96 -29.19
N TRP A 867 -3.20 -36.70 -28.81
CA TRP A 867 -2.19 -35.66 -29.00
C TRP A 867 -1.82 -35.05 -27.66
N LEU A 868 -0.59 -35.25 -27.21
CA LEU A 868 -0.08 -34.62 -26.00
C LEU A 868 0.48 -33.24 -26.33
N LEU A 869 0.04 -32.20 -25.64
CA LEU A 869 0.56 -30.84 -25.76
C LEU A 869 1.53 -30.54 -24.62
N ASP A 870 2.80 -30.36 -24.99
CA ASP A 870 3.80 -29.67 -24.18
C ASP A 870 3.85 -28.21 -24.66
N ASP A 871 3.16 -27.32 -23.93
CA ASP A 871 3.20 -25.88 -24.18
C ASP A 871 4.56 -25.29 -23.75
N ARG A 872 4.77 -23.98 -23.98
CA ARG A 872 6.07 -23.34 -23.70
C ARG A 872 6.53 -23.46 -22.24
N GLY A 873 5.63 -23.75 -21.31
CA GLY A 873 5.89 -23.98 -19.89
C GLY A 873 6.10 -25.43 -19.48
N SER A 874 6.04 -26.38 -20.43
CA SER A 874 6.35 -27.78 -20.16
C SER A 874 7.80 -27.95 -19.73
N VAL A 875 8.03 -28.68 -18.64
CA VAL A 875 9.38 -28.97 -18.12
C VAL A 875 10.24 -29.82 -19.07
N GLN A 876 9.65 -30.36 -20.14
CA GLN A 876 10.39 -31.05 -21.21
C GLN A 876 10.95 -30.10 -22.27
N LEU A 877 10.54 -28.82 -22.27
CA LEU A 877 10.98 -27.83 -23.25
C LEU A 877 11.98 -26.84 -22.63
N PRO A 878 13.04 -26.46 -23.36
CA PRO A 878 13.98 -25.43 -22.91
C PRO A 878 13.31 -24.06 -22.65
N THR A 879 12.13 -23.83 -23.25
CA THR A 879 11.34 -22.61 -23.06
C THR A 879 10.74 -22.49 -21.66
N ALA A 880 10.67 -23.57 -20.87
CA ALA A 880 10.06 -23.55 -19.53
C ALA A 880 10.69 -22.53 -18.58
N GLY A 881 11.98 -22.26 -18.75
CA GLY A 881 12.73 -21.26 -17.99
C GLY A 881 12.75 -19.86 -18.61
N ALA A 882 12.09 -19.64 -19.76
CA ALA A 882 12.00 -18.33 -20.39
C ALA A 882 10.89 -17.47 -19.76
N ALA A 883 10.99 -16.15 -19.93
CA ALA A 883 9.98 -15.22 -19.43
C ALA A 883 8.73 -15.20 -20.35
N PHE A 884 7.59 -15.65 -19.82
CA PHE A 884 6.28 -15.62 -20.47
C PHE A 884 5.17 -15.73 -19.41
N THR A 885 3.92 -15.49 -19.81
CA THR A 885 2.73 -15.44 -18.95
C THR A 885 1.68 -16.49 -19.34
N ALA A 886 0.65 -16.67 -18.51
CA ALA A 886 -0.48 -17.53 -18.88
C ALA A 886 -1.25 -17.01 -20.13
N ASP A 887 -1.25 -15.68 -20.37
CA ASP A 887 -1.77 -15.08 -21.60
C ASP A 887 -1.01 -15.57 -22.84
N ASP A 888 0.30 -15.77 -22.74
CA ASP A 888 1.11 -16.23 -23.87
C ASP A 888 0.75 -17.67 -24.26
N ILE A 889 0.55 -18.55 -23.27
CA ILE A 889 0.05 -19.92 -23.52
C ILE A 889 -1.35 -19.85 -24.15
N ALA A 890 -2.25 -19.08 -23.55
CA ALA A 890 -3.64 -18.95 -24.00
C ALA A 890 -3.78 -18.39 -25.43
N ARG A 891 -3.03 -17.34 -25.76
CA ARG A 891 -3.22 -16.57 -27.00
C ARG A 891 -2.30 -17.01 -28.13
N LYS A 892 -1.26 -17.80 -27.85
CA LYS A 892 -0.22 -18.14 -28.84
C LYS A 892 -0.02 -19.66 -28.98
N ASP A 893 0.08 -20.38 -27.87
CA ASP A 893 0.38 -21.82 -27.91
C ASP A 893 -0.86 -22.64 -28.27
N TRP A 894 -1.99 -22.38 -27.59
CA TRP A 894 -3.25 -23.06 -27.86
C TRP A 894 -3.71 -22.93 -29.33
N PRO A 895 -3.75 -21.73 -29.94
CA PRO A 895 -4.09 -21.60 -31.36
C PRO A 895 -3.16 -22.37 -32.29
N ALA A 896 -1.85 -22.35 -32.02
CA ALA A 896 -0.86 -23.05 -32.83
C ALA A 896 -1.03 -24.58 -32.73
N ALA A 897 -1.23 -25.10 -31.51
CA ALA A 897 -1.46 -26.51 -31.26
C ALA A 897 -2.74 -27.01 -31.94
N VAL A 898 -3.88 -26.35 -31.74
CA VAL A 898 -5.17 -26.74 -32.35
C VAL A 898 -5.09 -26.70 -33.88
N ALA A 899 -4.47 -25.65 -34.45
CA ALA A 899 -4.30 -25.55 -35.89
C ALA A 899 -3.43 -26.69 -36.46
N ALA A 900 -2.33 -27.02 -35.79
CA ALA A 900 -1.44 -28.11 -36.20
C ALA A 900 -2.13 -29.49 -36.15
N VAL A 901 -2.88 -29.77 -35.08
CA VAL A 901 -3.63 -31.03 -34.96
C VAL A 901 -4.70 -31.15 -36.04
N ARG A 902 -5.47 -30.09 -36.30
CA ARG A 902 -6.49 -30.07 -37.36
C ARG A 902 -5.86 -30.26 -38.75
N ALA A 903 -4.73 -29.61 -39.01
CA ALA A 903 -4.00 -29.78 -40.27
C ALA A 903 -3.45 -31.20 -40.44
N ALA A 904 -2.94 -31.82 -39.38
CA ALA A 904 -2.35 -33.17 -39.44
C ALA A 904 -3.39 -34.29 -39.52
N THR A 905 -4.63 -34.04 -39.09
CA THR A 905 -5.72 -35.04 -39.04
C THR A 905 -6.84 -34.77 -40.05
N SER A 906 -6.84 -33.62 -40.70
CA SER A 906 -7.96 -33.10 -41.52
C SER A 906 -9.28 -32.97 -40.75
N ALA A 907 -9.24 -32.98 -39.41
CA ALA A 907 -10.43 -32.84 -38.58
C ALA A 907 -10.93 -31.40 -38.53
N ALA A 908 -12.25 -31.20 -38.60
CA ALA A 908 -12.85 -29.88 -38.53
C ALA A 908 -12.66 -29.22 -37.15
N ALA A 909 -12.61 -30.00 -36.07
CA ALA A 909 -12.39 -29.56 -34.70
C ALA A 909 -11.74 -30.68 -33.86
N VAL A 910 -11.25 -30.35 -32.66
CA VAL A 910 -10.63 -31.27 -31.68
C VAL A 910 -11.45 -31.35 -30.40
N GLN A 911 -11.31 -32.44 -29.64
CA GLN A 911 -11.72 -32.48 -28.24
C GLN A 911 -10.49 -32.24 -27.36
N VAL A 912 -10.68 -31.75 -26.14
CA VAL A 912 -9.57 -31.44 -25.24
C VAL A 912 -9.80 -32.07 -23.86
N VAL A 913 -8.76 -32.63 -23.26
CA VAL A 913 -8.70 -32.96 -21.83
C VAL A 913 -7.55 -32.16 -21.25
N ALA A 914 -7.87 -31.16 -20.45
CA ALA A 914 -6.89 -30.25 -19.87
C ALA A 914 -6.94 -30.31 -18.35
N HIS A 915 -5.78 -30.17 -17.73
CA HIS A 915 -5.62 -30.25 -16.28
C HIS A 915 -4.96 -29.02 -15.72
N ASP A 916 -5.49 -28.54 -14.58
CA ASP A 916 -4.90 -27.43 -13.81
C ASP A 916 -4.63 -26.20 -14.71
N LEU A 917 -3.38 -25.71 -14.81
CA LEU A 917 -3.01 -24.57 -15.65
C LEU A 917 -3.35 -24.80 -17.13
N GLY A 918 -3.29 -26.02 -17.63
CA GLY A 918 -3.75 -26.35 -18.97
C GLY A 918 -5.24 -26.06 -19.15
N ALA A 919 -6.07 -26.37 -18.15
CA ALA A 919 -7.51 -26.09 -18.19
C ALA A 919 -7.82 -24.59 -18.04
N ILE A 920 -7.05 -23.89 -17.20
CA ILE A 920 -7.13 -22.45 -17.02
C ILE A 920 -6.78 -21.73 -18.33
N THR A 921 -5.65 -22.06 -18.94
CA THR A 921 -5.18 -21.43 -20.18
C THR A 921 -6.03 -21.81 -21.39
N LEU A 922 -6.63 -23.02 -21.43
CA LEU A 922 -7.64 -23.39 -22.41
C LEU A 922 -8.88 -22.48 -22.29
N ALA A 923 -9.40 -22.27 -21.08
CA ALA A 923 -10.53 -21.39 -20.87
C ALA A 923 -10.20 -19.94 -21.30
N MET A 924 -9.02 -19.43 -20.93
CA MET A 924 -8.52 -18.14 -21.39
C MET A 924 -8.41 -18.06 -22.92
N ALA A 925 -7.94 -19.13 -23.58
CA ALA A 925 -7.80 -19.21 -25.03
C ALA A 925 -9.17 -19.13 -25.73
N MET A 926 -10.13 -19.94 -25.28
CA MET A 926 -11.51 -19.96 -25.80
C MET A 926 -12.19 -18.59 -25.62
N LEU A 927 -12.06 -17.98 -24.45
CA LEU A 927 -12.60 -16.64 -24.19
C LEU A 927 -11.88 -15.55 -25.01
N SER A 928 -10.62 -15.76 -25.37
CA SER A 928 -9.88 -14.92 -26.32
C SER A 928 -10.31 -15.09 -27.77
N GLY A 929 -11.05 -16.16 -28.10
CA GLY A 929 -11.54 -16.44 -29.45
C GLY A 929 -10.83 -17.61 -30.14
N LEU A 930 -10.26 -18.56 -29.39
CA LEU A 930 -9.82 -19.84 -29.95
C LEU A 930 -11.02 -20.58 -30.56
N GLU A 931 -10.87 -20.98 -31.83
CA GLU A 931 -11.86 -21.78 -32.56
C GLU A 931 -11.35 -23.20 -32.81
N GLY A 932 -12.26 -24.12 -33.13
CA GLY A 932 -11.91 -25.49 -33.49
C GLY A 932 -11.80 -26.46 -32.31
N VAL A 933 -12.29 -26.09 -31.13
CA VAL A 933 -12.52 -27.02 -29.99
C VAL A 933 -14.02 -27.31 -29.90
N ARG A 934 -14.42 -28.59 -29.95
CA ARG A 934 -15.84 -29.00 -29.96
C ARG A 934 -16.37 -29.46 -28.60
N SER A 935 -15.50 -29.97 -27.73
CA SER A 935 -15.83 -30.30 -26.34
C SER A 935 -14.57 -30.34 -25.48
N ALA A 936 -14.71 -30.17 -24.17
CA ALA A 936 -13.57 -30.17 -23.25
C ALA A 936 -13.86 -30.88 -21.92
N VAL A 937 -12.86 -31.57 -21.39
CA VAL A 937 -12.81 -32.01 -19.99
C VAL A 937 -11.79 -31.12 -19.27
N CYS A 938 -12.22 -30.41 -18.24
CA CYS A 938 -11.37 -29.53 -17.43
C CYS A 938 -11.22 -30.10 -16.03
N SER A 939 -9.99 -30.48 -15.66
CA SER A 939 -9.67 -31.10 -14.38
C SER A 939 -9.08 -30.10 -13.38
N GLN A 940 -9.59 -30.12 -12.15
CA GLN A 940 -9.23 -29.30 -10.97
C GLN A 940 -9.55 -27.80 -11.04
N ALA A 941 -9.33 -27.13 -12.17
CA ALA A 941 -9.59 -25.69 -12.31
C ALA A 941 -10.06 -25.33 -13.73
N ALA A 942 -10.67 -24.15 -13.88
CA ALA A 942 -11.08 -23.59 -15.17
C ALA A 942 -11.18 -22.05 -15.10
N THR A 943 -12.38 -21.48 -14.99
CA THR A 943 -12.56 -20.00 -14.96
C THR A 943 -12.47 -19.41 -13.56
N HIS A 944 -12.81 -20.19 -12.52
CA HIS A 944 -12.74 -19.77 -11.11
C HIS A 944 -11.72 -20.59 -10.33
N LEU A 945 -11.10 -19.95 -9.34
CA LEU A 945 -9.89 -20.42 -8.64
C LEU A 945 -10.06 -20.19 -7.14
N VAL A 946 -10.71 -21.13 -6.46
CA VAL A 946 -10.93 -21.06 -5.01
C VAL A 946 -9.84 -21.86 -4.31
N THR A 947 -9.04 -21.18 -3.51
CA THR A 947 -8.04 -21.81 -2.63
C THR A 947 -8.56 -21.81 -1.19
N ALA A 948 -8.06 -22.71 -0.35
CA ALA A 948 -8.45 -22.73 1.06
C ALA A 948 -8.01 -21.44 1.77
N ALA A 949 -8.97 -20.65 2.27
CA ALA A 949 -8.71 -19.55 3.19
C ALA A 949 -8.35 -20.10 4.60
N PRO A 950 -7.58 -19.35 5.43
CA PRO A 950 -6.83 -19.92 6.54
C PRO A 950 -7.73 -20.24 7.75
N GLY A 951 -8.01 -21.53 7.97
CA GLY A 951 -8.43 -22.06 9.27
C GLY A 951 -7.23 -22.56 10.08
N PRO A 952 -7.32 -22.67 11.41
CA PRO A 952 -6.28 -23.31 12.21
C PRO A 952 -6.19 -24.78 11.78
N TRP A 953 -5.11 -25.15 11.08
CA TRP A 953 -4.79 -26.53 10.79
C TRP A 953 -4.69 -27.29 12.11
N GLN A 954 -5.70 -28.09 12.43
CA GLN A 954 -5.54 -29.20 13.36
C GLN A 954 -4.52 -30.15 12.72
N SER A 955 -3.27 -30.02 13.14
CA SER A 955 -2.34 -31.15 13.07
C SER A 955 -2.88 -32.20 14.04
N ASP A 956 -3.60 -33.19 13.52
CA ASP A 956 -3.65 -34.50 14.16
C ASP A 956 -2.23 -35.08 14.13
N ALA A 957 -1.40 -34.59 15.06
CA ALA A 957 -0.10 -35.13 15.38
C ALA A 957 -0.31 -36.50 16.04
N GLY A 958 -0.63 -37.50 15.21
CA GLY A 958 -0.90 -38.86 15.66
C GLY A 958 -1.11 -39.91 14.58
N SER A 959 -1.22 -39.57 13.29
CA SER A 959 -1.47 -40.55 12.22
C SER A 959 -0.27 -40.73 11.26
N PRO A 960 0.15 -41.96 10.88
CA PRO A 960 1.32 -42.22 10.05
C PRO A 960 1.20 -41.84 8.55
N ARG A 961 0.34 -40.89 8.19
CA ARG A 961 -0.01 -40.58 6.79
C ARG A 961 0.28 -39.11 6.47
N SER A 962 1.54 -38.76 6.15
CA SER A 962 1.85 -37.45 5.55
C SER A 962 1.42 -37.45 4.07
N SER A 963 0.34 -36.75 3.71
CA SER A 963 -0.07 -36.58 2.31
C SER A 963 0.45 -35.26 1.72
N SER A 964 0.95 -35.33 0.49
CA SER A 964 1.37 -34.19 -0.33
C SER A 964 0.16 -33.30 -0.61
N PRO A 965 0.31 -31.96 -0.72
CA PRO A 965 -0.80 -31.10 -1.13
C PRO A 965 -1.31 -31.41 -2.56
N ARG A 966 -0.50 -32.14 -3.36
CA ARG A 966 -0.82 -32.51 -4.74
C ARG A 966 -1.47 -33.89 -4.90
N TYR A 967 -1.19 -34.85 -4.02
CA TYR A 967 -1.63 -36.23 -4.20
C TYR A 967 -1.68 -36.99 -2.86
N GLU A 968 -2.59 -37.94 -2.78
CA GLU A 968 -2.66 -38.86 -1.65
C GLU A 968 -1.66 -39.99 -1.83
N ARG A 969 -0.69 -40.13 -0.91
CA ARG A 969 0.39 -41.13 -1.02
C ARG A 969 -0.15 -42.55 -1.20
N ALA A 970 -1.32 -42.87 -0.65
CA ALA A 970 -1.96 -44.17 -0.78
C ALA A 970 -2.49 -44.47 -2.20
N ARG A 971 -2.61 -43.45 -3.06
CA ARG A 971 -3.13 -43.53 -4.43
C ARG A 971 -2.04 -43.61 -5.49
N LEU A 972 -0.80 -43.25 -5.17
CA LEU A 972 0.35 -43.47 -6.05
C LEU A 972 0.98 -44.83 -5.72
N ASP A 973 1.34 -45.60 -6.75
CA ASP A 973 2.24 -46.74 -6.56
C ASP A 973 3.69 -46.26 -6.35
N ASP A 974 4.52 -47.11 -5.74
CA ASP A 974 5.91 -46.75 -5.40
C ASP A 974 6.74 -46.42 -6.66
N ALA A 975 6.41 -47.02 -7.81
CA ALA A 975 7.07 -46.77 -9.08
C ALA A 975 6.73 -45.38 -9.64
N THR A 976 5.46 -44.96 -9.53
CA THR A 976 4.95 -43.63 -9.91
C THR A 976 5.56 -42.57 -9.02
N HIS A 977 5.65 -42.83 -7.72
CA HIS A 977 6.33 -41.93 -6.79
C HIS A 977 7.80 -41.73 -7.14
N ALA A 978 8.49 -42.78 -7.61
CA ALA A 978 9.88 -42.70 -8.07
C ALA A 978 10.04 -41.99 -9.44
N ALA A 979 8.99 -41.96 -10.28
CA ALA A 979 9.01 -41.34 -11.60
C ALA A 979 8.56 -39.87 -11.62
N LEU A 980 8.09 -39.31 -10.49
CA LEU A 980 7.68 -37.89 -10.40
C LEU A 980 8.74 -36.89 -10.90
N PRO A 981 10.06 -37.07 -10.66
CA PRO A 981 11.09 -36.17 -11.20
C PRO A 981 11.18 -36.19 -12.74
N GLU A 982 10.64 -37.19 -13.42
CA GLU A 982 10.58 -37.25 -14.89
C GLU A 982 9.39 -36.44 -15.46
N VAL A 983 8.43 -36.09 -14.60
CA VAL A 983 7.15 -35.45 -14.99
C VAL A 983 7.07 -34.00 -14.51
N PHE A 984 7.63 -33.70 -13.33
CA PHE A 984 7.53 -32.41 -12.67
C PHE A 984 8.87 -31.68 -12.60
N GLY A 985 8.83 -30.35 -12.63
CA GLY A 985 9.99 -29.47 -12.63
C GLY A 985 9.61 -28.01 -12.33
N GLU A 986 10.59 -27.11 -12.33
CA GLU A 986 10.38 -25.71 -11.96
C GLU A 986 9.79 -24.88 -13.11
N PRO A 987 8.64 -24.19 -12.92
CA PRO A 987 8.11 -23.23 -13.89
C PRO A 987 8.87 -21.88 -13.83
N SER A 988 8.80 -21.08 -14.90
CA SER A 988 9.39 -19.73 -14.90
C SER A 988 8.76 -18.80 -13.85
N ALA A 989 9.57 -17.86 -13.35
CA ALA A 989 9.14 -16.89 -12.35
C ALA A 989 8.00 -15.98 -12.84
N GLU A 990 8.02 -15.58 -14.12
CA GLU A 990 6.96 -14.80 -14.75
C GLU A 990 5.65 -15.60 -14.86
N LEU A 991 5.72 -16.89 -15.19
CA LEU A 991 4.53 -17.75 -15.21
C LEU A 991 3.95 -17.95 -13.80
N LEU A 992 4.81 -18.13 -12.78
CA LEU A 992 4.39 -18.19 -11.38
C LEU A 992 3.74 -16.88 -10.91
N THR A 993 4.27 -15.74 -11.33
CA THR A 993 3.71 -14.42 -11.04
C THR A 993 2.32 -14.28 -11.67
N SER A 994 2.19 -14.69 -12.93
CA SER A 994 0.90 -14.69 -13.65
C SER A 994 -0.09 -15.63 -12.98
N ALA A 995 0.27 -16.87 -12.66
CA ALA A 995 -0.59 -17.83 -11.96
C ALA A 995 -1.01 -17.33 -10.56
N SER A 996 -0.09 -16.70 -9.81
CA SER A 996 -0.40 -16.09 -8.51
C SER A 996 -1.44 -14.96 -8.64
N MET A 997 -1.38 -14.16 -9.72
CA MET A 997 -2.38 -13.13 -9.98
C MET A 997 -3.77 -13.73 -10.18
N LEU A 998 -3.88 -14.81 -10.97
CA LEU A 998 -5.15 -15.53 -11.19
C LEU A 998 -5.74 -16.04 -9.87
N VAL A 999 -4.90 -16.66 -9.03
CA VAL A 999 -5.31 -17.15 -7.70
C VAL A 999 -5.74 -16.01 -6.77
N ARG A 1000 -5.01 -14.89 -6.75
CA ARG A 1000 -5.35 -13.72 -5.91
C ARG A 1000 -6.68 -13.09 -6.29
N LYS A 1001 -7.02 -13.10 -7.58
CA LYS A 1001 -8.31 -12.57 -8.07
C LYS A 1001 -9.45 -13.56 -7.85
N GLY A 1002 -9.14 -14.85 -7.71
CA GLY A 1002 -10.12 -15.92 -7.54
C GLY A 1002 -10.78 -16.36 -8.85
N PHE A 1003 -10.36 -15.80 -9.98
CA PHE A 1003 -10.84 -16.11 -11.32
C PHE A 1003 -9.83 -15.65 -12.37
N ILE A 1004 -10.02 -16.08 -13.62
CA ILE A 1004 -9.11 -15.77 -14.72
C ILE A 1004 -9.10 -14.28 -15.10
N VAL A 1005 -7.91 -13.69 -15.13
CA VAL A 1005 -7.62 -12.31 -15.52
C VAL A 1005 -6.41 -12.29 -16.45
N ASP A 1006 -6.16 -11.18 -17.15
CA ASP A 1006 -4.93 -11.06 -17.92
C ASP A 1006 -3.69 -10.85 -17.04
N ALA A 1007 -2.52 -10.81 -17.67
CA ALA A 1007 -1.23 -10.54 -17.03
C ALA A 1007 -1.17 -9.19 -16.28
N LEU A 1008 -2.07 -8.23 -16.56
CA LEU A 1008 -2.18 -6.95 -15.85
C LEU A 1008 -3.16 -7.03 -14.66
N GLY A 1009 -3.90 -8.14 -14.53
CA GLY A 1009 -4.89 -8.35 -13.48
C GLY A 1009 -6.28 -7.79 -13.81
N GLU A 1010 -6.55 -7.49 -15.08
CA GLU A 1010 -7.83 -7.00 -15.58
C GLU A 1010 -8.76 -8.16 -15.98
N ASP A 1011 -10.06 -7.99 -15.72
CA ASP A 1011 -11.07 -8.97 -16.11
C ASP A 1011 -11.48 -8.81 -17.58
N VAL A 1012 -10.64 -9.32 -18.48
CA VAL A 1012 -10.88 -9.28 -19.93
C VAL A 1012 -11.52 -10.57 -20.47
N TYR A 1013 -11.66 -11.59 -19.61
CA TYR A 1013 -12.07 -12.94 -19.97
C TYR A 1013 -13.52 -13.26 -19.58
N LEU A 1014 -13.90 -13.08 -18.30
CA LEU A 1014 -15.24 -13.44 -17.83
C LEU A 1014 -16.39 -12.65 -18.50
N PRO A 1015 -16.20 -11.40 -18.96
CA PRO A 1015 -17.23 -10.73 -19.75
C PRO A 1015 -17.65 -11.48 -21.02
N ARG A 1016 -16.85 -12.45 -21.48
CA ARG A 1016 -17.07 -13.23 -22.71
C ARG A 1016 -17.43 -14.70 -22.48
N LEU A 1017 -17.99 -15.05 -21.32
CA LEU A 1017 -18.36 -16.43 -20.97
C LEU A 1017 -19.23 -17.13 -22.03
N GLU A 1018 -19.93 -16.40 -22.90
CA GLU A 1018 -20.65 -16.97 -24.05
C GLU A 1018 -19.76 -17.76 -25.03
N ARG A 1019 -18.45 -17.52 -25.06
CA ARG A 1019 -17.50 -18.25 -25.92
C ARG A 1019 -17.15 -19.64 -25.39
N LEU A 1020 -17.56 -19.97 -24.17
CA LEU A 1020 -17.47 -21.31 -23.60
C LEU A 1020 -18.77 -22.11 -23.74
N ALA A 1021 -19.69 -21.69 -24.63
CA ALA A 1021 -20.93 -22.40 -24.96
C ALA A 1021 -20.69 -23.66 -25.82
N ILE A 1022 -19.86 -24.58 -25.30
CA ILE A 1022 -19.63 -25.93 -25.82
C ILE A 1022 -19.83 -26.94 -24.68
N PRO A 1023 -20.01 -28.24 -24.98
CA PRO A 1023 -20.02 -29.26 -23.94
C PRO A 1023 -18.71 -29.25 -23.11
N ILE A 1024 -18.81 -29.03 -21.80
CA ILE A 1024 -17.67 -29.10 -20.86
C ILE A 1024 -17.99 -30.00 -19.67
N ARG A 1025 -17.12 -30.96 -19.38
CA ARG A 1025 -17.15 -31.73 -18.13
C ARG A 1025 -16.05 -31.27 -17.17
N LEU A 1026 -16.43 -30.88 -15.96
CA LEU A 1026 -15.54 -30.45 -14.89
C LEU A 1026 -15.25 -31.63 -13.96
N LEU A 1027 -13.98 -31.96 -13.74
CA LEU A 1027 -13.56 -33.02 -12.83
C LEU A 1027 -12.80 -32.40 -11.65
N HIS A 1028 -12.98 -32.93 -10.44
CA HIS A 1028 -12.26 -32.44 -9.27
C HIS A 1028 -11.98 -33.54 -8.25
N GLY A 1029 -10.82 -33.50 -7.59
CA GLY A 1029 -10.53 -34.37 -6.43
C GLY A 1029 -11.13 -33.78 -5.15
N ALA A 1030 -11.85 -34.57 -4.35
CA ALA A 1030 -12.45 -34.09 -3.10
C ALA A 1030 -11.39 -33.62 -2.08
N GLU A 1031 -10.22 -34.26 -2.09
CA GLU A 1031 -9.11 -34.00 -1.17
C GLU A 1031 -8.03 -33.10 -1.79
N ASN A 1032 -8.34 -32.42 -2.90
CA ASN A 1032 -7.41 -31.48 -3.54
C ASN A 1032 -7.14 -30.29 -2.59
N LYS A 1033 -5.86 -30.14 -2.21
CA LYS A 1033 -5.40 -29.07 -1.31
C LYS A 1033 -4.81 -27.87 -2.06
N CYS A 1034 -4.66 -27.95 -3.38
CA CYS A 1034 -4.23 -26.85 -4.26
C CYS A 1034 -5.42 -25.94 -4.63
N PHE A 1035 -6.52 -26.55 -5.10
CA PHE A 1035 -7.79 -25.88 -5.40
C PHE A 1035 -8.89 -26.61 -4.65
N LEU A 1036 -9.79 -25.86 -4.01
CA LEU A 1036 -10.96 -26.44 -3.38
C LEU A 1036 -12.00 -26.85 -4.44
N PRO A 1037 -12.82 -27.88 -4.17
CA PRO A 1037 -13.93 -28.27 -5.05
C PRO A 1037 -14.83 -27.11 -5.48
N ALA A 1038 -14.94 -26.08 -4.65
CA ALA A 1038 -15.62 -24.82 -4.94
C ALA A 1038 -15.15 -24.14 -6.25
N SER A 1039 -13.91 -24.38 -6.70
CA SER A 1039 -13.37 -23.81 -7.96
C SER A 1039 -14.16 -24.27 -9.19
N THR A 1040 -14.39 -25.57 -9.29
CA THR A 1040 -15.17 -26.15 -10.40
C THR A 1040 -16.67 -25.95 -10.19
N GLU A 1041 -17.14 -25.83 -8.96
CA GLU A 1041 -18.53 -25.49 -8.65
C GLU A 1041 -18.89 -24.07 -9.12
N GLN A 1042 -18.10 -23.06 -8.75
CA GLN A 1042 -18.31 -21.68 -9.20
C GLN A 1042 -18.17 -21.54 -10.72
N THR A 1043 -17.22 -22.26 -11.32
CA THR A 1043 -17.10 -22.35 -12.78
C THR A 1043 -18.40 -22.88 -13.40
N LEU A 1044 -18.94 -23.98 -12.87
CA LEU A 1044 -20.18 -24.58 -13.36
C LEU A 1044 -21.36 -23.62 -13.24
N GLU A 1045 -21.49 -22.94 -12.09
CA GLU A 1045 -22.55 -21.97 -11.83
C GLU A 1045 -22.48 -20.79 -12.80
N ALA A 1046 -21.30 -20.19 -12.98
CA ALA A 1046 -21.10 -19.06 -13.89
C ALA A 1046 -21.39 -19.44 -15.35
N LEU A 1047 -20.92 -20.60 -15.80
CA LEU A 1047 -21.19 -21.10 -17.15
C LEU A 1047 -22.68 -21.42 -17.36
N SER A 1048 -23.30 -22.11 -16.40
CA SER A 1048 -24.71 -22.47 -16.47
C SER A 1048 -25.62 -21.25 -16.45
N ALA A 1049 -25.28 -20.23 -15.66
CA ALA A 1049 -26.02 -18.98 -15.60
C ALA A 1049 -25.96 -18.20 -16.92
N LYS A 1050 -24.81 -18.22 -17.60
CA LYS A 1050 -24.61 -17.49 -18.86
C LYS A 1050 -25.15 -18.23 -20.09
N ASN A 1051 -24.92 -19.54 -20.17
CA ASN A 1051 -25.08 -20.33 -21.40
C ASN A 1051 -26.15 -21.45 -21.28
N GLY A 1052 -26.75 -21.62 -20.10
CA GLY A 1052 -27.68 -22.71 -19.79
C GLY A 1052 -26.96 -23.96 -19.28
N ALA A 1053 -27.59 -24.67 -18.35
CA ALA A 1053 -26.97 -25.81 -17.65
C ALA A 1053 -26.75 -27.06 -18.53
N GLY A 1054 -27.45 -27.19 -19.66
CA GLY A 1054 -27.45 -28.42 -20.49
C GLY A 1054 -26.12 -28.75 -21.17
N LEU A 1055 -25.16 -27.82 -21.20
CA LEU A 1055 -23.84 -28.02 -21.80
C LEU A 1055 -22.76 -28.45 -20.78
N TYR A 1056 -23.06 -28.39 -19.48
CA TYR A 1056 -22.03 -28.53 -18.45
C TYR A 1056 -22.36 -29.66 -17.49
N SER A 1057 -21.34 -30.43 -17.12
CA SER A 1057 -21.45 -31.46 -16.08
C SER A 1057 -20.26 -31.40 -15.13
N ARG A 1058 -20.42 -31.87 -13.90
CA ARG A 1058 -19.36 -31.85 -12.89
C ARG A 1058 -19.35 -33.16 -12.09
N GLU A 1059 -18.16 -33.72 -11.90
CA GLU A 1059 -17.91 -34.90 -11.08
C GLU A 1059 -16.83 -34.59 -10.02
N VAL A 1060 -17.04 -35.02 -8.78
CA VAL A 1060 -16.06 -34.90 -7.69
C VAL A 1060 -15.71 -36.29 -7.17
N PHE A 1061 -14.42 -36.63 -7.15
CA PHE A 1061 -13.94 -37.95 -6.77
C PHE A 1061 -13.45 -37.98 -5.32
N ALA A 1062 -14.10 -38.79 -4.48
CA ALA A 1062 -13.74 -38.93 -3.07
C ALA A 1062 -12.40 -39.66 -2.88
N GLY A 1063 -11.54 -39.13 -2.00
CA GLY A 1063 -10.21 -39.71 -1.75
C GLY A 1063 -9.20 -39.53 -2.90
N TYR A 1064 -9.42 -38.53 -3.75
CA TYR A 1064 -8.52 -38.07 -4.81
C TYR A 1064 -8.02 -36.66 -4.47
N GLY A 1065 -6.70 -36.47 -4.49
CA GLY A 1065 -6.01 -35.18 -4.45
C GLY A 1065 -5.99 -34.47 -5.81
N HIS A 1066 -5.08 -33.52 -5.98
CA HIS A 1066 -4.96 -32.68 -7.17
C HIS A 1066 -4.58 -33.48 -8.44
N ASP A 1067 -3.43 -34.14 -8.42
CA ASP A 1067 -2.89 -34.90 -9.55
C ASP A 1067 -3.45 -36.34 -9.62
N ASP A 1068 -4.10 -36.83 -8.56
CA ASP A 1068 -4.58 -38.22 -8.47
C ASP A 1068 -5.62 -38.56 -9.54
N CYS A 1069 -6.39 -37.59 -10.03
CA CYS A 1069 -7.34 -37.81 -11.11
C CYS A 1069 -6.67 -38.17 -12.44
N LEU A 1070 -5.35 -37.96 -12.57
CA LEU A 1070 -4.54 -38.32 -13.73
C LEU A 1070 -3.52 -39.42 -13.43
N LEU A 1071 -2.84 -39.34 -12.28
CA LEU A 1071 -1.70 -40.21 -11.95
C LEU A 1071 -2.04 -41.29 -10.91
N GLY A 1072 -3.24 -41.26 -10.34
CA GLY A 1072 -3.66 -42.24 -9.35
C GLY A 1072 -3.75 -43.63 -9.94
N ARG A 1073 -3.26 -44.63 -9.21
CA ARG A 1073 -3.29 -46.06 -9.63
C ARG A 1073 -4.70 -46.56 -9.97
N ASP A 1074 -5.71 -45.98 -9.33
CA ASP A 1074 -7.13 -46.33 -9.48
C ASP A 1074 -7.85 -45.40 -10.49
N ALA A 1075 -7.20 -44.35 -10.99
CA ALA A 1075 -7.77 -43.42 -11.99
C ALA A 1075 -8.31 -44.11 -13.26
N PRO A 1076 -7.71 -45.20 -13.78
CA PRO A 1076 -8.25 -45.92 -14.93
C PRO A 1076 -9.60 -46.59 -14.69
N ALA A 1077 -9.89 -46.94 -13.44
CA ALA A 1077 -11.17 -47.54 -13.06
C ALA A 1077 -12.21 -46.47 -12.71
N ASP A 1078 -11.79 -45.37 -12.06
CA ASP A 1078 -12.73 -44.41 -11.47
C ASP A 1078 -12.93 -43.16 -12.33
N VAL A 1079 -11.84 -42.60 -12.90
CA VAL A 1079 -11.84 -41.28 -13.55
C VAL A 1079 -11.87 -41.38 -15.07
N TYR A 1080 -11.03 -42.22 -15.68
CA TYR A 1080 -10.94 -42.33 -17.14
C TYR A 1080 -12.26 -42.73 -17.82
N PRO A 1081 -13.12 -43.59 -17.24
CA PRO A 1081 -14.44 -43.85 -17.81
C PRO A 1081 -15.31 -42.60 -17.91
N LYS A 1082 -15.20 -41.65 -16.96
CA LYS A 1082 -15.95 -40.39 -16.98
C LYS A 1082 -15.43 -39.42 -18.03
N ILE A 1083 -14.12 -39.45 -18.31
CA ILE A 1083 -13.51 -38.73 -19.43
C ILE A 1083 -14.04 -39.31 -20.73
N LEU A 1084 -13.97 -40.63 -20.90
CA LEU A 1084 -14.42 -41.31 -22.12
C LEU A 1084 -15.92 -41.12 -22.37
N GLU A 1085 -16.77 -41.27 -21.35
CA GLU A 1085 -18.22 -41.03 -21.45
C GLU A 1085 -18.52 -39.65 -22.02
N HIS A 1086 -17.79 -38.62 -21.58
CA HIS A 1086 -17.98 -37.28 -22.12
C HIS A 1086 -17.53 -37.18 -23.58
N LEU A 1087 -16.33 -37.70 -23.90
CA LEU A 1087 -15.80 -37.68 -25.26
C LEU A 1087 -16.69 -38.44 -26.26
N GLU A 1088 -17.34 -39.53 -25.83
CA GLU A 1088 -18.26 -40.32 -26.66
C GLU A 1088 -19.64 -39.68 -26.79
N ALA A 1089 -20.08 -38.93 -25.78
CA ALA A 1089 -21.33 -38.16 -25.83
C ALA A 1089 -21.21 -36.91 -26.73
N THR A 1090 -19.99 -36.48 -27.07
CA THR A 1090 -19.71 -35.25 -27.83
C THR A 1090 -18.80 -35.49 -29.05
N PRO A 1091 -19.15 -36.45 -29.94
CA PRO A 1091 -18.25 -36.97 -30.97
C PRO A 1091 -17.74 -35.95 -31.97
#